data_AF-O30874-F1
#
_entry.id   AF-O30874-F1
#
_cell.length_a   1.000
_cell.length_b   1.000
_cell.length_c   1.000
_cell.angle_alpha   90.00
_cell.angle_beta   90.00
_cell.angle_gamma   90.00
#
_symmetry.space_group_name_H-M   'P 1'
#
loop_
_entity.id
_entity.type
_entity.pdbx_description
1 polymer ?
#
loop_
_entity_poly.entity_id
_entity_poly.type
_entity_poly.pdbx_seq_one_letter_code
_entity_poly.pdbx_strand_id
1 'polypeptide(L)'
;ENEGSTQAATSSNMAKTEHRKAAKQVVDEYIEKMLREIQLDRRKHTQNVALNIKLSAIKTKYLRELNVLEEKSKDELPSEIKAKLDAAFEKFKKDTLKPGEKVAEAKKKVEEAKKKAEDQKEEDRRNYPTNTYKTLELEIAEFDVKVKEAELELVKEEAKESRNEGTIKQAKEKVESKKAEATRLENIKTDRKKAEEEAKRKADAKLKEANVATSDQGKPKGRAKRGVPGELATPDKKENDAKSSDSSVGEETLPSSSLKSGKKVAEAEKKVEEAEKKAKDQKEEDRRNYPTNTYKTLDLEIAESDVKVKEAELELVKEEAKEPRDEEKIKQAKAKVESKKAEATRLENIKTDRKKAEEEAKRKAAEEDKVKEKPAEQPQPAPATQPEKPAPKPEKPAEQPKAEKTDDQQAEEDYARRSEEEYNRLTQQQPPKTEKPAQPSTPKTGWKQENGMWYFYNTDGSMATGWLQNNGSWYYLNANGAMATGWLQNNGSWYYLNANGSMATGWLQNNGSWYYLNANGAMATGWLQYNGSWYYLNSNGAMATGWLQYNGSWYYLNANGDMATGWLQNNGSWYYLNANGDMATGWLQYNGSWYYLNANGDMATGWVKDGDTWYYLEASGAMKASQWFKVSDKWYYVNGSGALAVNTTVDGYGVNANGEWVN
;
A
#
# COMPACT_ATOMS: atom_id res chain seq x y z
N GLU A 1 -32.32 -32.23 59.86
CA GLU A 1 -31.27 -31.28 59.47
C GLU A 1 -30.27 -31.97 58.57
N ASN A 2 -29.75 -31.28 57.55
CA ASN A 2 -28.53 -31.69 56.84
C ASN A 2 -28.00 -30.43 56.12
N GLU A 3 -27.31 -29.57 56.87
CA GLU A 3 -26.82 -28.30 56.38
C GLU A 3 -25.55 -28.50 55.55
N GLY A 4 -25.62 -28.17 54.26
CA GLY A 4 -24.46 -28.13 53.37
C GLY A 4 -23.57 -26.94 53.71
N SER A 5 -22.30 -27.23 54.01
CA SER A 5 -21.29 -26.24 54.40
C SER A 5 -21.17 -25.08 53.40
N THR A 6 -21.42 -23.85 53.87
CA THR A 6 -21.13 -22.61 53.15
C THR A 6 -19.62 -22.36 53.17
N GLN A 7 -18.97 -22.37 51.99
CA GLN A 7 -17.56 -21.99 51.89
C GLN A 7 -17.35 -20.52 52.31
N ALA A 8 -16.45 -20.30 53.27
CA ALA A 8 -16.04 -18.95 53.68
C ALA A 8 -15.27 -18.25 52.55
N ALA A 9 -15.63 -17.00 52.25
CA ALA A 9 -14.98 -16.22 51.21
C ALA A 9 -13.57 -15.78 51.63
N THR A 10 -12.54 -16.22 50.89
CA THR A 10 -11.16 -15.77 51.07
C THR A 10 -10.98 -14.31 50.65
N SER A 11 -10.00 -13.61 51.25
CA SER A 11 -9.80 -12.16 51.04
C SER A 11 -9.57 -11.76 49.58
N SER A 12 -8.97 -12.63 48.77
CA SER A 12 -8.79 -12.44 47.31
C SER A 12 -10.13 -12.26 46.57
N ASN A 13 -11.17 -13.02 46.94
CA ASN A 13 -12.49 -12.92 46.33
C ASN A 13 -13.23 -11.63 46.74
N MET A 14 -13.02 -11.15 47.98
CA MET A 14 -13.54 -9.86 48.41
C MET A 14 -12.85 -8.69 47.70
N ALA A 15 -11.52 -8.73 47.56
CA ALA A 15 -10.77 -7.72 46.81
C ALA A 15 -11.24 -7.62 45.35
N LYS A 16 -11.34 -8.75 44.63
CA LYS A 16 -11.84 -8.80 43.23
C LYS A 16 -13.27 -8.25 43.09
N THR A 17 -14.10 -8.43 44.11
CA THR A 17 -15.47 -7.89 44.13
C THR A 17 -15.50 -6.37 44.26
N GLU A 18 -14.72 -5.78 45.17
CA GLU A 18 -14.63 -4.32 45.31
C GLU A 18 -13.93 -3.65 44.13
N HIS A 19 -12.89 -4.27 43.53
CA HIS A 19 -12.27 -3.77 42.28
C HIS A 19 -13.28 -3.61 41.14
N ARG A 20 -14.12 -4.64 40.92
CA ARG A 20 -15.16 -4.63 39.89
C ARG A 20 -16.25 -3.58 40.15
N LYS A 21 -16.52 -3.28 41.42
CA LYS A 21 -17.51 -2.28 41.85
C LYS A 21 -17.01 -0.85 41.59
N ALA A 22 -15.76 -0.54 41.93
CA ALA A 22 -15.12 0.73 41.62
C ALA A 22 -15.03 0.97 40.09
N ALA A 23 -14.53 -0.01 39.34
CA ALA A 23 -14.43 0.10 37.87
C ALA A 23 -15.80 0.26 37.19
N LYS A 24 -16.87 -0.36 37.73
CA LYS A 24 -18.25 -0.16 37.28
C LYS A 24 -18.71 1.28 37.52
N GLN A 25 -18.43 1.84 38.70
CA GLN A 25 -18.82 3.20 39.06
C GLN A 25 -18.17 4.25 38.14
N VAL A 26 -16.86 4.16 37.87
CA VAL A 26 -16.15 5.10 36.97
C VAL A 26 -16.75 5.13 35.56
N VAL A 27 -17.17 3.97 35.03
CA VAL A 27 -17.82 3.89 33.71
C VAL A 27 -19.23 4.48 33.76
N ASP A 28 -19.98 4.23 34.83
CA ASP A 28 -21.35 4.73 35.00
C ASP A 28 -21.38 6.25 35.16
N GLU A 29 -20.45 6.83 35.93
CA GLU A 29 -20.30 8.28 36.07
C GLU A 29 -19.94 8.95 34.73
N TYR A 30 -19.07 8.33 33.92
CA TYR A 30 -18.75 8.83 32.58
C TYR A 30 -19.97 8.80 31.64
N ILE A 31 -20.71 7.68 31.64
CA ILE A 31 -21.93 7.53 30.83
C ILE A 31 -23.00 8.53 31.28
N GLU A 32 -23.21 8.71 32.59
CA GLU A 32 -24.15 9.69 33.12
C GLU A 32 -23.77 11.13 32.73
N LYS A 33 -22.50 11.50 32.82
CA LYS A 33 -22.02 12.82 32.39
C LYS A 33 -22.38 13.07 30.92
N MET A 34 -22.03 12.15 30.03
CA MET A 34 -22.30 12.26 28.60
C MET A 34 -23.81 12.27 28.28
N LEU A 35 -24.63 11.53 29.03
CA LEU A 35 -26.09 11.56 28.89
C LEU A 35 -26.70 12.89 29.34
N ARG A 36 -26.17 13.55 30.38
CA ARG A 36 -26.59 14.88 30.83
C ARG A 36 -26.32 15.96 29.78
N GLU A 37 -25.24 15.84 29.02
CA GLU A 37 -24.86 16.79 27.95
C GLU A 37 -25.78 16.74 26.70
N ILE A 38 -26.57 15.67 26.52
CA ILE A 38 -27.21 15.36 25.22
C ILE A 38 -28.75 15.52 25.20
N GLN A 39 -29.42 15.65 26.36
CA GLN A 39 -30.88 15.73 26.51
C GLN A 39 -31.69 14.76 25.61
N LEU A 40 -31.85 13.51 26.06
CA LEU A 40 -32.60 12.49 25.32
C LEU A 40 -34.07 12.90 25.05
N ASP A 41 -34.43 13.12 23.78
CA ASP A 41 -35.82 13.31 23.35
C ASP A 41 -36.59 11.99 23.50
N ARG A 42 -37.64 11.97 24.35
CA ARG A 42 -38.48 10.78 24.59
C ARG A 42 -39.16 10.27 23.32
N ARG A 43 -39.33 11.11 22.29
CA ARG A 43 -39.92 10.73 20.98
C ARG A 43 -38.96 9.94 20.10
N LYS A 44 -37.66 9.91 20.41
CA LYS A 44 -36.61 9.16 19.67
C LYS A 44 -36.31 7.82 20.33
N HIS A 45 -37.35 7.10 20.77
CA HIS A 45 -37.25 5.87 21.56
C HIS A 45 -36.29 4.84 20.93
N THR A 46 -36.42 4.58 19.63
CA THR A 46 -35.58 3.61 18.90
C THR A 46 -34.09 3.99 18.92
N GLN A 47 -33.76 5.26 18.71
CA GLN A 47 -32.38 5.76 18.77
C GLN A 47 -31.82 5.70 20.20
N ASN A 48 -32.64 6.04 21.20
CA ASN A 48 -32.25 6.00 22.61
C ASN A 48 -31.97 4.55 23.06
N VAL A 49 -32.81 3.59 22.66
CA VAL A 49 -32.60 2.15 22.90
C VAL A 49 -31.33 1.67 22.20
N ALA A 50 -31.09 2.06 20.94
CA ALA A 50 -29.89 1.68 20.20
C ALA A 50 -28.59 2.25 20.81
N LEU A 51 -28.63 3.44 21.41
CA LEU A 51 -27.53 3.98 22.21
C LEU A 51 -27.33 3.16 23.49
N ASN A 52 -28.38 2.93 24.27
CA ASN A 52 -28.31 2.19 25.54
C ASN A 52 -27.77 0.76 25.36
N ILE A 53 -28.14 0.06 24.28
CA ILE A 53 -27.59 -1.26 23.94
C ILE A 53 -26.08 -1.19 23.70
N LYS A 54 -25.59 -0.20 22.95
CA LYS A 54 -24.16 -0.03 22.66
C LYS A 54 -23.35 0.34 23.90
N LEU A 55 -23.84 1.28 24.71
CA LEU A 55 -23.21 1.67 25.97
C LEU A 55 -23.13 0.47 26.93
N SER A 56 -24.21 -0.32 27.03
CA SER A 56 -24.25 -1.55 27.83
C SER A 56 -23.26 -2.60 27.32
N ALA A 57 -23.11 -2.76 26.00
CA ALA A 57 -22.15 -3.70 25.41
C ALA A 57 -20.69 -3.28 25.70
N ILE A 58 -20.36 -1.99 25.55
CA ILE A 58 -19.02 -1.45 25.86
C ILE A 58 -18.69 -1.65 27.34
N LYS A 59 -19.62 -1.27 28.23
CA LYS A 59 -19.49 -1.48 29.69
C LYS A 59 -19.32 -2.95 30.05
N THR A 60 -20.10 -3.84 29.43
CA THR A 60 -20.03 -5.29 29.68
C THR A 60 -18.71 -5.89 29.21
N LYS A 61 -18.17 -5.43 28.07
CA LYS A 61 -16.87 -5.87 27.55
C LYS A 61 -15.74 -5.45 28.50
N TYR A 62 -15.69 -4.16 28.87
CA TYR A 62 -14.71 -3.65 29.84
C TYR A 62 -14.74 -4.40 31.18
N LEU A 63 -15.93 -4.62 31.76
CA LEU A 63 -16.08 -5.34 33.03
C LEU A 63 -15.78 -6.85 32.95
N ARG A 64 -15.61 -7.42 31.74
CA ARG A 64 -15.08 -8.78 31.55
C ARG A 64 -13.56 -8.76 31.40
N GLU A 65 -13.03 -7.83 30.63
CA GLU A 65 -11.57 -7.65 30.42
C GLU A 65 -10.85 -7.31 31.73
N LEU A 66 -11.51 -6.58 32.64
CA LEU A 66 -10.99 -6.27 33.98
C LEU A 66 -10.80 -7.50 34.88
N ASN A 67 -11.49 -8.62 34.63
CA ASN A 67 -11.30 -9.85 35.41
C ASN A 67 -10.01 -10.61 35.04
N VAL A 68 -9.31 -10.20 33.97
CA VAL A 68 -8.14 -10.90 33.40
C VAL A 68 -6.82 -10.20 33.74
N LEU A 69 -6.86 -8.95 34.20
CA LEU A 69 -5.69 -8.09 34.44
C LEU A 69 -5.64 -7.65 35.90
N GLU A 70 -4.69 -8.19 36.68
CA GLU A 70 -4.56 -7.89 38.13
C GLU A 70 -3.89 -6.53 38.44
N GLU A 71 -3.39 -5.79 37.43
CA GLU A 71 -2.59 -4.55 37.62
C GLU A 71 -2.92 -3.40 36.64
N LYS A 72 -4.08 -2.74 36.73
CA LYS A 72 -4.26 -1.39 36.17
C LYS A 72 -4.95 -0.42 37.13
N SER A 73 -4.61 0.86 37.00
CA SER A 73 -4.90 1.95 37.94
C SER A 73 -6.39 2.15 38.22
N LYS A 74 -6.70 2.56 39.45
CA LYS A 74 -8.05 2.49 40.04
C LYS A 74 -8.94 3.70 39.72
N ASP A 75 -8.36 4.78 39.21
CA ASP A 75 -8.93 6.12 39.34
C ASP A 75 -9.38 6.75 38.01
N GLU A 76 -9.02 6.18 36.85
CA GLU A 76 -9.38 6.73 35.53
C GLU A 76 -9.90 5.67 34.54
N LEU A 77 -10.86 6.09 33.70
CA LEU A 77 -11.41 5.26 32.62
C LEU A 77 -10.36 5.09 31.50
N PRO A 78 -10.02 3.86 31.06
CA PRO A 78 -9.03 3.66 30.01
C PRO A 78 -9.37 4.40 28.71
N SER A 79 -8.35 5.02 28.10
CA SER A 79 -8.48 5.84 26.89
C SER A 79 -9.20 5.13 25.74
N GLU A 80 -8.98 3.83 25.56
CA GLU A 80 -9.66 3.01 24.54
C GLU A 80 -11.16 2.83 24.81
N ILE A 81 -11.56 2.68 26.07
CA ILE A 81 -12.98 2.58 26.47
C ILE A 81 -13.65 3.95 26.35
N LYS A 82 -12.95 5.00 26.78
CA LYS A 82 -13.39 6.39 26.63
C LYS A 82 -13.68 6.73 25.16
N ALA A 83 -12.73 6.46 24.26
CA ALA A 83 -12.90 6.68 22.82
C ALA A 83 -14.07 5.89 22.21
N LYS A 84 -14.32 4.64 22.66
CA LYS A 84 -15.48 3.84 22.22
C LYS A 84 -16.81 4.42 22.70
N LEU A 85 -16.88 4.93 23.93
CA LEU A 85 -18.07 5.62 24.45
C LEU A 85 -18.30 6.93 23.70
N ASP A 86 -17.27 7.75 23.51
CA ASP A 86 -17.35 9.03 22.79
C ASP A 86 -17.81 8.82 21.34
N ALA A 87 -17.27 7.82 20.64
CA ALA A 87 -17.72 7.46 19.29
C ALA A 87 -19.20 7.00 19.24
N ALA A 88 -19.68 6.31 20.27
CA ALA A 88 -21.09 5.92 20.37
C ALA A 88 -22.01 7.15 20.59
N PHE A 89 -21.59 8.10 21.42
CA PHE A 89 -22.32 9.36 21.65
C PHE A 89 -22.30 10.28 20.43
N GLU A 90 -21.16 10.48 19.76
CA GLU A 90 -21.06 11.26 18.54
C GLU A 90 -21.88 10.67 17.39
N LYS A 91 -21.94 9.32 17.29
CA LYS A 91 -22.86 8.66 16.35
C LYS A 91 -24.32 8.94 16.71
N PHE A 92 -24.70 8.88 17.98
CA PHE A 92 -26.07 9.21 18.41
C PHE A 92 -26.45 10.67 18.14
N LYS A 93 -25.55 11.64 18.39
CA LYS A 93 -25.77 13.05 18.05
C LYS A 93 -26.09 13.21 16.56
N LYS A 94 -25.28 12.60 15.67
CA LYS A 94 -25.49 12.60 14.21
C LYS A 94 -26.80 11.92 13.81
N ASP A 95 -27.09 10.75 14.35
CA ASP A 95 -28.32 10.00 14.07
C ASP A 95 -29.58 10.79 14.48
N THR A 96 -29.49 11.62 15.52
CA THR A 96 -30.58 12.42 16.08
C THR A 96 -30.71 13.86 15.58
N LEU A 97 -29.80 14.37 14.73
CA LEU A 97 -29.91 15.69 14.10
C LEU A 97 -31.26 15.89 13.40
N LYS A 98 -31.78 17.13 13.39
CA LYS A 98 -32.97 17.50 12.62
C LYS A 98 -32.69 17.38 11.11
N PRO A 99 -33.72 17.12 10.27
CA PRO A 99 -33.50 16.94 8.83
C PRO A 99 -32.76 18.11 8.16
N GLY A 100 -33.06 19.37 8.52
CA GLY A 100 -32.34 20.54 8.02
C GLY A 100 -30.86 20.61 8.44
N GLU A 101 -30.51 20.14 9.63
CA GLU A 101 -29.13 20.07 10.12
C GLU A 101 -28.34 18.98 9.37
N LYS A 102 -28.96 17.82 9.08
CA LYS A 102 -28.37 16.77 8.25
C LYS A 102 -28.09 17.26 6.83
N VAL A 103 -29.01 18.02 6.23
CA VAL A 103 -28.80 18.67 4.91
C VAL A 103 -27.66 19.68 4.98
N ALA A 104 -27.51 20.44 6.06
CA ALA A 104 -26.42 21.39 6.23
C ALA A 104 -25.05 20.71 6.38
N GLU A 105 -24.95 19.63 7.16
CA GLU A 105 -23.73 18.82 7.28
C GLU A 105 -23.33 18.19 5.94
N ALA A 106 -24.30 17.64 5.20
CA ALA A 106 -24.07 17.07 3.87
C ALA A 106 -23.60 18.14 2.86
N LYS A 107 -24.17 19.35 2.88
CA LYS A 107 -23.68 20.49 2.07
C LYS A 107 -22.21 20.81 2.38
N LYS A 108 -21.84 20.91 3.66
CA LYS A 108 -20.46 21.20 4.07
C LYS A 108 -19.46 20.15 3.53
N LYS A 109 -19.84 18.88 3.51
CA LYS A 109 -19.01 17.79 2.95
C LYS A 109 -18.84 17.88 1.43
N VAL A 110 -19.87 18.34 0.72
CA VAL A 110 -19.76 18.62 -0.73
C VAL A 110 -18.77 19.75 -1.00
N GLU A 111 -18.84 20.86 -0.26
CA GLU A 111 -17.90 21.98 -0.40
C GLU A 111 -16.45 21.57 -0.06
N GLU A 112 -16.25 20.77 1.00
CA GLU A 112 -14.93 20.26 1.36
C GLU A 112 -14.34 19.34 0.28
N ALA A 113 -15.15 18.45 -0.30
CA ALA A 113 -14.72 17.59 -1.42
C ALA A 113 -14.42 18.39 -2.68
N LYS A 114 -15.23 19.43 -2.99
CA LYS A 114 -14.98 20.33 -4.13
C LYS A 114 -13.66 21.05 -4.01
N LYS A 115 -13.38 21.60 -2.82
CA LYS A 115 -12.09 22.24 -2.55
C LYS A 115 -10.92 21.26 -2.77
N LYS A 116 -11.00 20.03 -2.24
CA LYS A 116 -9.95 19.01 -2.46
C LYS A 116 -9.74 18.68 -3.94
N ALA A 117 -10.80 18.63 -4.74
CA ALA A 117 -10.70 18.42 -6.18
C ALA A 117 -10.08 19.63 -6.92
N GLU A 118 -10.34 20.86 -6.47
CA GLU A 118 -9.70 22.06 -7.01
C GLU A 118 -8.22 22.15 -6.61
N ASP A 119 -7.89 21.90 -5.34
CA ASP A 119 -6.52 21.85 -4.82
C ASP A 119 -5.68 20.81 -5.62
N GLN A 120 -6.21 19.60 -5.84
CA GLN A 120 -5.56 18.56 -6.66
C GLN A 120 -5.41 18.98 -8.13
N LYS A 121 -6.39 19.69 -8.69
CA LYS A 121 -6.36 20.18 -10.08
C LYS A 121 -5.32 21.28 -10.29
N GLU A 122 -5.05 22.08 -9.27
CA GLU A 122 -3.95 23.04 -9.30
C GLU A 122 -2.60 22.35 -9.16
N GLU A 123 -2.47 21.38 -8.25
CA GLU A 123 -1.27 20.56 -8.09
C GLU A 123 -0.89 19.85 -9.41
N ASP A 124 -1.86 19.19 -10.05
CA ASP A 124 -1.67 18.53 -11.35
C ASP A 124 -1.19 19.49 -12.44
N ARG A 125 -1.75 20.71 -12.49
CA ARG A 125 -1.34 21.75 -13.45
C ARG A 125 0.07 22.25 -13.20
N ARG A 126 0.51 22.31 -11.94
CA ARG A 126 1.87 22.71 -11.55
C ARG A 126 2.89 21.59 -11.85
N ASN A 127 2.53 20.35 -11.56
CA ASN A 127 3.43 19.19 -11.70
C ASN A 127 3.49 18.64 -13.14
N TYR A 128 2.41 18.76 -13.92
CA TYR A 128 2.29 18.22 -15.27
C TYR A 128 1.75 19.25 -16.28
N PRO A 129 2.46 20.39 -16.50
CA PRO A 129 1.95 21.53 -17.28
C PRO A 129 1.70 21.24 -18.78
N THR A 130 2.24 20.15 -19.32
CA THR A 130 2.08 19.71 -20.71
C THR A 130 1.08 18.57 -20.91
N ASN A 131 0.45 18.08 -19.84
CA ASN A 131 -0.41 16.89 -19.88
C ASN A 131 -1.83 17.22 -20.41
N THR A 132 -2.24 16.51 -21.47
CA THR A 132 -3.58 16.60 -22.06
C THR A 132 -4.62 15.67 -21.42
N TYR A 133 -4.21 14.79 -20.51
CA TYR A 133 -5.07 13.81 -19.85
C TYR A 133 -5.18 14.08 -18.34
N LYS A 134 -6.28 13.60 -17.74
CA LYS A 134 -6.52 13.70 -16.30
C LYS A 134 -5.61 12.75 -15.53
N THR A 135 -5.11 13.15 -14.35
CA THR A 135 -4.50 12.19 -13.42
C THR A 135 -5.57 11.30 -12.77
N LEU A 136 -5.15 10.16 -12.22
CA LEU A 136 -6.04 9.27 -11.48
C LEU A 136 -6.41 9.88 -10.12
N GLU A 137 -5.50 10.63 -9.52
CA GLU A 137 -5.67 11.38 -8.28
C GLU A 137 -6.79 12.41 -8.40
N LEU A 138 -6.78 13.22 -9.48
CA LEU A 138 -7.85 14.17 -9.78
C LEU A 138 -9.14 13.46 -10.23
N GLU A 139 -9.07 12.30 -10.87
CA GLU A 139 -10.25 11.49 -11.18
C GLU A 139 -10.95 11.03 -9.90
N ILE A 140 -10.20 10.50 -8.93
CA ILE A 140 -10.70 10.08 -7.62
C ILE A 140 -11.27 11.27 -6.84
N ALA A 141 -10.58 12.42 -6.82
CA ALA A 141 -11.04 13.60 -6.10
C ALA A 141 -12.36 14.16 -6.68
N GLU A 142 -12.48 14.29 -8.00
CA GLU A 142 -13.74 14.65 -8.64
C GLU A 142 -14.83 13.57 -8.46
N PHE A 143 -14.45 12.31 -8.31
CA PHE A 143 -15.41 11.24 -8.07
C PHE A 143 -15.97 11.28 -6.63
N ASP A 144 -15.17 11.57 -5.60
CA ASP A 144 -15.70 11.77 -4.24
C ASP A 144 -16.71 12.93 -4.22
N VAL A 145 -16.47 14.03 -4.94
CA VAL A 145 -17.48 15.09 -5.13
C VAL A 145 -18.81 14.53 -5.65
N LYS A 146 -18.78 13.69 -6.70
CA LYS A 146 -19.99 13.05 -7.24
C LYS A 146 -20.68 12.15 -6.21
N VAL A 147 -19.94 11.46 -5.34
CA VAL A 147 -20.49 10.68 -4.22
C VAL A 147 -21.15 11.60 -3.20
N LYS A 148 -20.46 12.64 -2.72
CA LYS A 148 -21.00 13.61 -1.74
C LYS A 148 -22.24 14.33 -2.24
N GLU A 149 -22.29 14.68 -3.53
CA GLU A 149 -23.49 15.28 -4.12
C GLU A 149 -24.69 14.33 -4.15
N ALA A 150 -24.46 13.03 -4.39
CA ALA A 150 -25.53 12.02 -4.29
C ALA A 150 -25.94 11.74 -2.84
N GLU A 151 -25.00 11.72 -1.89
CA GLU A 151 -25.31 11.63 -0.45
C GLU A 151 -26.17 12.84 0.00
N LEU A 152 -25.86 14.03 -0.50
CA LEU A 152 -26.65 15.25 -0.26
C LEU A 152 -28.04 15.19 -0.93
N GLU A 153 -28.16 14.65 -2.14
CA GLU A 153 -29.44 14.43 -2.83
C GLU A 153 -30.33 13.48 -2.03
N LEU A 154 -29.80 12.34 -1.59
CA LEU A 154 -30.51 11.40 -0.72
C LEU A 154 -30.96 12.06 0.60
N VAL A 155 -30.08 12.78 1.29
CA VAL A 155 -30.42 13.45 2.56
C VAL A 155 -31.47 14.56 2.36
N LYS A 156 -31.51 15.21 1.19
CA LYS A 156 -32.61 16.15 0.84
C LYS A 156 -33.93 15.42 0.62
N GLU A 157 -33.95 14.29 -0.09
CA GLU A 157 -35.17 13.49 -0.31
C GLU A 157 -35.72 12.92 1.02
N GLU A 158 -34.86 12.38 1.89
CA GLU A 158 -35.26 11.87 3.22
C GLU A 158 -35.74 12.98 4.18
N ALA A 159 -35.35 14.23 3.92
CA ALA A 159 -35.75 15.41 4.67
C ALA A 159 -37.06 16.06 4.20
N LYS A 160 -37.65 15.63 3.08
CA LYS A 160 -38.96 16.12 2.62
C LYS A 160 -40.09 15.63 3.54
N GLU A 161 -41.07 16.49 3.73
CA GLU A 161 -42.27 16.21 4.53
C GLU A 161 -43.17 15.16 3.84
N SER A 162 -43.32 15.27 2.52
CA SER A 162 -43.92 14.23 1.67
C SER A 162 -42.85 13.23 1.19
N ARG A 163 -42.65 12.16 1.96
CA ARG A 163 -41.73 11.07 1.59
C ARG A 163 -42.29 10.22 0.45
N ASN A 164 -41.61 10.23 -0.69
CA ASN A 164 -41.82 9.26 -1.75
C ASN A 164 -40.75 8.16 -1.63
N GLU A 165 -41.16 6.96 -1.23
CA GLU A 165 -40.24 5.83 -1.01
C GLU A 165 -39.54 5.39 -2.29
N GLY A 166 -40.18 5.57 -3.46
CA GLY A 166 -39.61 5.27 -4.76
C GLY A 166 -38.42 6.16 -5.10
N THR A 167 -38.52 7.48 -4.91
CA THR A 167 -37.39 8.40 -5.15
C THR A 167 -36.29 8.25 -4.11
N ILE A 168 -36.63 7.95 -2.86
CA ILE A 168 -35.63 7.64 -1.81
C ILE A 168 -34.87 6.34 -2.16
N LYS A 169 -35.55 5.31 -2.66
CA LYS A 169 -34.90 4.06 -3.10
C LYS A 169 -33.95 4.30 -4.29
N GLN A 170 -34.40 5.03 -5.32
CA GLN A 170 -33.56 5.41 -6.45
C GLN A 170 -32.34 6.25 -6.03
N ALA A 171 -32.51 7.18 -5.08
CA ALA A 171 -31.40 7.96 -4.53
C ALA A 171 -30.40 7.08 -3.74
N LYS A 172 -30.86 6.04 -3.04
CA LYS A 172 -29.97 5.06 -2.37
C LYS A 172 -29.17 4.24 -3.36
N GLU A 173 -29.82 3.68 -4.38
CA GLU A 173 -29.17 2.92 -5.46
C GLU A 173 -28.12 3.79 -6.20
N LYS A 174 -28.44 5.07 -6.45
CA LYS A 174 -27.52 6.05 -7.05
C LYS A 174 -26.29 6.35 -6.17
N VAL A 175 -26.46 6.40 -4.84
CA VAL A 175 -25.35 6.57 -3.89
C VAL A 175 -24.48 5.30 -3.84
N GLU A 176 -25.09 4.12 -3.82
CA GLU A 176 -24.40 2.84 -3.76
C GLU A 176 -23.59 2.57 -5.04
N SER A 177 -24.19 2.78 -6.21
CA SER A 177 -23.54 2.70 -7.52
C SER A 177 -22.29 3.58 -7.60
N LYS A 178 -22.41 4.86 -7.20
CA LYS A 178 -21.26 5.78 -7.15
C LYS A 178 -20.21 5.32 -6.13
N LYS A 179 -20.59 4.82 -4.95
CA LYS A 179 -19.61 4.31 -3.98
C LYS A 179 -18.81 3.13 -4.52
N ALA A 180 -19.45 2.21 -5.25
CA ALA A 180 -18.77 1.11 -5.90
C ALA A 180 -17.76 1.60 -6.96
N GLU A 181 -18.12 2.61 -7.75
CA GLU A 181 -17.23 3.22 -8.74
C GLU A 181 -16.04 3.96 -8.10
N ALA A 182 -16.26 4.69 -6.99
CA ALA A 182 -15.19 5.29 -6.19
C ALA A 182 -14.21 4.24 -5.63
N THR A 183 -14.73 3.14 -5.08
CA THR A 183 -13.91 2.01 -4.59
C THR A 183 -13.11 1.37 -5.73
N ARG A 184 -13.68 1.27 -6.94
CA ARG A 184 -12.97 0.77 -8.12
C ARG A 184 -11.78 1.66 -8.49
N LEU A 185 -11.92 2.99 -8.46
CA LEU A 185 -10.82 3.92 -8.75
C LEU A 185 -9.68 3.81 -7.72
N GLU A 186 -9.99 3.71 -6.42
CA GLU A 186 -8.97 3.54 -5.37
C GLU A 186 -8.26 2.18 -5.46
N ASN A 187 -8.97 1.12 -5.87
CA ASN A 187 -8.35 -0.18 -6.17
C ASN A 187 -7.40 -0.08 -7.38
N ILE A 188 -7.77 0.64 -8.45
CA ILE A 188 -6.89 0.88 -9.61
C ILE A 188 -5.62 1.64 -9.19
N LYS A 189 -5.74 2.64 -8.31
CA LYS A 189 -4.59 3.37 -7.76
C LYS A 189 -3.66 2.46 -6.96
N THR A 190 -4.25 1.60 -6.12
CA THR A 190 -3.52 0.62 -5.31
C THR A 190 -2.78 -0.40 -6.19
N ASP A 191 -3.42 -0.92 -7.24
CA ASP A 191 -2.82 -1.88 -8.16
C ASP A 191 -1.73 -1.25 -9.03
N ARG A 192 -1.92 0.00 -9.49
CA ARG A 192 -0.86 0.76 -10.18
C ARG A 192 0.36 0.97 -9.31
N LYS A 193 0.19 1.32 -8.03
CA LYS A 193 1.29 1.49 -7.08
C LYS A 193 2.07 0.20 -6.84
N LYS A 194 1.38 -0.94 -6.72
CA LYS A 194 2.01 -2.28 -6.64
C LYS A 194 2.81 -2.60 -7.91
N ALA A 195 2.24 -2.35 -9.08
CA ALA A 195 2.91 -2.59 -10.37
C ALA A 195 4.13 -1.69 -10.58
N GLU A 196 4.08 -0.44 -10.12
CA GLU A 196 5.22 0.50 -10.17
C GLU A 196 6.36 0.06 -9.23
N GLU A 197 6.04 -0.39 -8.01
CA GLU A 197 7.05 -0.99 -7.12
C GLU A 197 7.66 -2.27 -7.71
N GLU A 198 6.85 -3.14 -8.30
CA GLU A 198 7.34 -4.36 -8.95
C GLU A 198 8.25 -4.04 -10.15
N ALA A 199 7.89 -3.02 -10.94
CA ALA A 199 8.72 -2.52 -12.05
C ALA A 199 10.06 -1.96 -11.54
N LYS A 200 10.07 -1.18 -10.44
CA LYS A 200 11.29 -0.69 -9.80
C LYS A 200 12.17 -1.84 -9.30
N ARG A 201 11.60 -2.82 -8.58
CA ARG A 201 12.32 -4.02 -8.12
C ARG A 201 12.95 -4.81 -9.29
N LYS A 202 12.25 -4.92 -10.43
CA LYS A 202 12.77 -5.56 -11.66
C LYS A 202 13.87 -4.75 -12.33
N ALA A 203 13.77 -3.41 -12.34
CA ALA A 203 14.83 -2.54 -12.84
C ALA A 203 16.10 -2.65 -11.98
N ASP A 204 15.96 -2.60 -10.65
CA ASP A 204 17.06 -2.73 -9.69
C ASP A 204 17.74 -4.12 -9.76
N ALA A 205 16.97 -5.18 -9.96
CA ALA A 205 17.50 -6.53 -10.18
C ALA A 205 18.32 -6.61 -11.47
N LYS A 206 17.82 -6.04 -12.57
CA LYS A 206 18.53 -6.01 -13.86
C LYS A 206 19.81 -5.17 -13.82
N LEU A 207 19.82 -4.10 -13.03
CA LEU A 207 21.01 -3.28 -12.74
C LEU A 207 22.05 -4.05 -11.92
N LYS A 208 21.62 -4.91 -10.98
CA LYS A 208 22.51 -5.81 -10.23
C LYS A 208 23.11 -6.91 -11.12
N GLU A 209 22.33 -7.53 -12.00
CA GLU A 209 22.86 -8.53 -12.96
C GLU A 209 23.90 -7.91 -13.92
N ALA A 210 23.63 -6.71 -14.45
CA ALA A 210 24.57 -6.00 -15.31
C ALA A 210 25.92 -5.68 -14.61
N ASN A 211 25.90 -5.40 -13.31
CA ASN A 211 27.10 -5.15 -12.51
C ASN A 211 27.84 -6.43 -12.06
N VAL A 212 27.20 -7.61 -12.11
CA VAL A 212 27.86 -8.90 -11.89
C VAL A 212 28.53 -9.40 -13.18
N ALA A 213 27.94 -9.13 -14.33
CA ALA A 213 28.50 -9.52 -15.64
C ALA A 213 29.82 -8.81 -16.03
N THR A 214 30.20 -7.74 -15.33
CA THR A 214 31.40 -6.93 -15.63
C THR A 214 32.63 -7.28 -14.78
N SER A 215 32.56 -8.22 -13.83
CA SER A 215 33.69 -8.58 -12.97
C SER A 215 34.48 -9.82 -13.40
N ASP A 216 33.99 -10.64 -14.35
CA ASP A 216 34.58 -11.94 -14.69
C ASP A 216 34.75 -12.20 -16.20
N GLN A 217 35.61 -11.41 -16.87
CA GLN A 217 36.28 -11.85 -18.11
C GLN A 217 37.73 -11.36 -18.19
N GLY A 218 38.66 -12.24 -17.78
CA GLY A 218 40.09 -11.95 -17.66
C GLY A 218 41.05 -12.87 -18.43
N LYS A 219 40.75 -13.33 -19.66
CA LYS A 219 41.78 -13.72 -20.66
C LYS A 219 41.21 -14.10 -22.05
N PRO A 220 41.90 -13.77 -23.16
CA PRO A 220 41.50 -14.17 -24.51
C PRO A 220 42.09 -15.54 -24.92
N LYS A 221 41.35 -16.31 -25.73
CA LYS A 221 41.88 -17.37 -26.60
C LYS A 221 41.22 -17.28 -27.97
N GLY A 222 42.01 -17.41 -29.04
CA GLY A 222 41.54 -17.19 -30.41
C GLY A 222 41.55 -18.44 -31.30
N ARG A 223 40.82 -18.31 -32.41
CA ARG A 223 41.10 -18.87 -33.75
C ARG A 223 41.25 -20.40 -33.91
N ALA A 224 40.23 -21.01 -34.51
CA ALA A 224 40.38 -22.11 -35.46
C ALA A 224 39.31 -22.01 -36.58
N LYS A 225 39.50 -22.71 -37.71
CA LYS A 225 38.76 -22.53 -38.97
C LYS A 225 38.12 -23.84 -39.49
N ARG A 226 36.91 -23.72 -40.04
CA ARG A 226 36.43 -24.29 -41.32
C ARG A 226 36.36 -25.83 -41.51
N GLY A 227 35.15 -26.32 -41.83
CA GLY A 227 34.88 -27.64 -42.43
C GLY A 227 33.40 -27.77 -42.84
N VAL A 228 33.11 -28.35 -44.01
CA VAL A 228 31.76 -28.46 -44.65
C VAL A 228 31.69 -29.84 -45.39
N PRO A 229 30.57 -30.24 -46.03
CA PRO A 229 29.44 -31.03 -45.51
C PRO A 229 29.47 -32.53 -45.90
N GLY A 230 28.43 -33.29 -45.54
CA GLY A 230 28.13 -34.63 -46.06
C GLY A 230 26.62 -34.87 -46.17
N GLU A 231 26.18 -35.50 -47.27
CA GLU A 231 24.79 -35.70 -47.72
C GLU A 231 24.46 -37.21 -47.86
N LEU A 232 23.16 -37.54 -48.07
CA LEU A 232 22.49 -38.78 -48.58
C LEU A 232 21.37 -39.28 -47.62
N ALA A 233 20.07 -39.35 -47.97
CA ALA A 233 19.34 -40.13 -49.00
C ALA A 233 19.05 -41.61 -48.59
N THR A 234 17.90 -42.28 -48.80
CA THR A 234 16.55 -41.99 -49.40
C THR A 234 15.44 -42.94 -48.79
N PRO A 235 14.48 -43.64 -49.47
CA PRO A 235 13.04 -43.29 -49.38
C PRO A 235 12.01 -44.47 -49.17
N ASP A 236 10.72 -44.15 -49.41
CA ASP A 236 9.56 -44.99 -49.83
C ASP A 236 8.74 -45.86 -48.84
N LYS A 237 7.41 -45.57 -48.77
CA LYS A 237 6.37 -46.45 -49.38
C LYS A 237 4.98 -45.82 -49.55
N LYS A 238 4.21 -46.38 -50.49
CA LYS A 238 2.95 -45.90 -51.08
C LYS A 238 1.69 -46.64 -50.56
N GLU A 239 0.59 -45.89 -50.40
CA GLU A 239 -0.71 -46.01 -51.10
C GLU A 239 -1.33 -47.41 -51.39
N ASN A 240 -2.62 -47.58 -51.06
CA ASN A 240 -3.62 -48.26 -51.90
C ASN A 240 -5.08 -48.05 -51.43
N ASP A 241 -5.98 -47.86 -52.39
CA ASP A 241 -7.44 -47.65 -52.27
C ASP A 241 -8.27 -48.93 -52.53
N ALA A 242 -9.61 -48.78 -52.44
CA ALA A 242 -10.72 -49.56 -53.07
C ALA A 242 -11.58 -50.37 -52.06
N LYS A 243 -12.93 -50.44 -52.11
CA LYS A 243 -14.00 -49.85 -52.96
C LYS A 243 -15.38 -50.36 -52.46
N SER A 244 -16.45 -49.56 -52.64
CA SER A 244 -17.83 -49.99 -53.07
C SER A 244 -18.67 -50.89 -52.11
N SER A 245 -20.02 -50.96 -52.08
CA SER A 245 -21.18 -50.35 -52.79
C SER A 245 -22.42 -50.42 -51.84
N ASP A 246 -23.69 -50.04 -52.10
CA ASP A 246 -24.40 -49.28 -53.15
C ASP A 246 -25.82 -48.87 -52.64
N SER A 247 -26.48 -47.89 -53.29
CA SER A 247 -27.96 -47.71 -53.35
C SER A 247 -28.78 -47.45 -52.05
N SER A 248 -30.02 -46.92 -52.05
CA SER A 248 -30.76 -45.97 -52.91
C SER A 248 -32.11 -45.63 -52.22
N VAL A 249 -32.84 -44.65 -52.77
CA VAL A 249 -34.22 -44.20 -52.40
C VAL A 249 -34.29 -43.38 -51.10
N GLY A 250 -34.99 -42.24 -51.17
CA GLY A 250 -35.08 -41.27 -50.08
C GLY A 250 -36.50 -40.84 -49.77
N GLU A 251 -36.63 -39.86 -48.88
CA GLU A 251 -37.87 -39.18 -48.57
C GLU A 251 -37.56 -37.72 -48.18
N GLU A 252 -38.35 -36.76 -48.69
CA GLU A 252 -38.19 -35.35 -48.31
C GLU A 252 -38.60 -35.17 -46.84
N THR A 253 -37.62 -34.88 -45.97
CA THR A 253 -37.91 -34.32 -44.65
C THR A 253 -37.00 -33.13 -44.36
N LEU A 254 -37.62 -32.09 -43.79
CA LEU A 254 -37.04 -30.77 -43.55
C LEU A 254 -35.75 -30.89 -42.70
N PRO A 255 -34.69 -30.10 -42.98
CA PRO A 255 -33.45 -30.18 -42.21
C PRO A 255 -33.68 -29.71 -40.78
N SER A 256 -33.69 -30.66 -39.84
CA SER A 256 -33.91 -30.39 -38.41
C SER A 256 -32.82 -29.48 -37.83
N SER A 257 -33.21 -28.63 -36.88
CA SER A 257 -32.34 -27.67 -36.17
C SER A 257 -31.08 -28.31 -35.58
N SER A 258 -31.21 -29.57 -35.12
CA SER A 258 -30.20 -30.30 -34.35
C SER A 258 -28.93 -30.66 -35.16
N LEU A 259 -29.05 -30.92 -36.47
CA LEU A 259 -27.86 -31.16 -37.32
C LEU A 259 -26.98 -29.90 -37.51
N LYS A 260 -27.55 -28.71 -37.27
CA LYS A 260 -26.86 -27.42 -37.41
C LYS A 260 -26.21 -26.94 -36.11
N SER A 261 -26.70 -27.38 -34.94
CA SER A 261 -26.05 -27.12 -33.65
C SER A 261 -24.83 -28.03 -33.43
N GLY A 262 -24.94 -29.33 -33.75
CA GLY A 262 -23.82 -30.27 -33.60
C GLY A 262 -22.54 -29.86 -34.36
N LYS A 263 -22.67 -29.34 -35.59
CA LYS A 263 -21.52 -28.80 -36.35
C LYS A 263 -20.86 -27.58 -35.69
N LYS A 264 -21.63 -26.71 -35.01
CA LYS A 264 -21.07 -25.56 -34.28
C LYS A 264 -20.31 -25.96 -33.03
N VAL A 265 -20.80 -26.97 -32.30
CA VAL A 265 -20.10 -27.52 -31.13
C VAL A 265 -18.73 -28.08 -31.55
N ALA A 266 -18.69 -28.91 -32.59
CA ALA A 266 -17.44 -29.48 -33.11
C ALA A 266 -16.44 -28.41 -33.60
N GLU A 267 -16.92 -27.32 -34.22
CA GLU A 267 -16.07 -26.20 -34.63
C GLU A 267 -15.48 -25.44 -33.43
N ALA A 268 -16.26 -25.29 -32.34
CA ALA A 268 -15.80 -24.66 -31.11
C ALA A 268 -14.81 -25.55 -30.33
N GLU A 269 -15.02 -26.88 -30.29
CA GLU A 269 -14.10 -27.84 -29.66
C GLU A 269 -12.72 -27.81 -30.34
N LYS A 270 -12.69 -27.79 -31.68
CA LYS A 270 -11.43 -27.65 -32.43
C LYS A 270 -10.67 -26.35 -32.12
N LYS A 271 -11.39 -25.25 -31.83
CA LYS A 271 -10.77 -23.97 -31.46
C LYS A 271 -10.21 -23.98 -30.03
N VAL A 272 -10.82 -24.72 -29.11
CA VAL A 272 -10.24 -24.97 -27.78
C VAL A 272 -8.95 -25.77 -27.91
N GLU A 273 -8.96 -26.87 -28.68
CA GLU A 273 -7.78 -27.72 -28.89
C GLU A 273 -6.60 -26.95 -29.53
N GLU A 274 -6.88 -26.06 -30.50
CA GLU A 274 -5.86 -25.20 -31.11
C GLU A 274 -5.26 -24.19 -30.11
N ALA A 275 -6.10 -23.58 -29.26
CA ALA A 275 -5.65 -22.65 -28.22
C ALA A 275 -4.84 -23.38 -27.12
N GLU A 276 -5.29 -24.56 -26.68
CA GLU A 276 -4.56 -25.40 -25.73
C GLU A 276 -3.18 -25.78 -26.25
N LYS A 277 -3.08 -26.10 -27.54
CA LYS A 277 -1.80 -26.42 -28.18
C LYS A 277 -0.87 -25.20 -28.14
N LYS A 278 -1.35 -24.01 -28.51
CA LYS A 278 -0.57 -22.76 -28.43
C LYS A 278 -0.08 -22.46 -27.00
N ALA A 279 -0.92 -22.68 -25.99
CA ALA A 279 -0.53 -22.52 -24.59
C ALA A 279 0.52 -23.55 -24.13
N LYS A 280 0.43 -24.81 -24.60
CA LYS A 280 1.43 -25.86 -24.35
C LYS A 280 2.76 -25.57 -25.05
N ASP A 281 2.71 -25.10 -26.30
CA ASP A 281 3.89 -24.72 -27.07
C ASP A 281 4.61 -23.52 -26.43
N GLN A 282 3.88 -22.47 -26.03
CA GLN A 282 4.44 -21.31 -25.29
C GLN A 282 5.04 -21.74 -23.93
N LYS A 283 4.41 -22.67 -23.21
CA LYS A 283 4.92 -23.18 -21.93
C LYS A 283 6.23 -23.93 -22.09
N GLU A 284 6.42 -24.65 -23.19
CA GLU A 284 7.68 -25.33 -23.52
C GLU A 284 8.76 -24.34 -23.99
N GLU A 285 8.39 -23.31 -24.74
CA GLU A 285 9.30 -22.21 -25.11
C GLU A 285 9.79 -21.45 -23.87
N ASP A 286 8.89 -21.08 -22.96
CA ASP A 286 9.22 -20.44 -21.68
C ASP A 286 10.15 -21.31 -20.84
N ARG A 287 9.90 -22.62 -20.78
CA ARG A 287 10.75 -23.58 -20.05
C ARG A 287 12.17 -23.68 -20.64
N ARG A 288 12.32 -23.47 -21.94
CA ARG A 288 13.63 -23.47 -22.64
C ARG A 288 14.37 -22.15 -22.48
N ASN A 289 13.65 -21.03 -22.58
CA ASN A 289 14.23 -19.68 -22.51
C ASN A 289 14.51 -19.24 -21.06
N TYR A 290 13.72 -19.72 -20.09
CA TYR A 290 13.80 -19.33 -18.68
C TYR A 290 13.75 -20.54 -17.72
N PRO A 291 14.73 -21.49 -17.78
CA PRO A 291 14.66 -22.77 -17.07
C PRO A 291 14.70 -22.68 -15.53
N THR A 292 15.06 -21.53 -14.97
CA THR A 292 15.11 -21.27 -13.51
C THR A 292 13.93 -20.44 -13.00
N ASN A 293 13.01 -20.01 -13.87
CA ASN A 293 11.92 -19.11 -13.51
C ASN A 293 10.73 -19.87 -12.87
N THR A 294 10.37 -19.50 -11.65
CA THR A 294 9.24 -20.07 -10.89
C THR A 294 7.89 -19.41 -11.22
N TYR A 295 7.87 -18.30 -11.95
CA TYR A 295 6.67 -17.50 -12.27
C TYR A 295 6.25 -17.65 -13.73
N LYS A 296 4.94 -17.63 -14.02
CA LYS A 296 4.44 -17.63 -15.41
C LYS A 296 4.87 -16.36 -16.14
N THR A 297 5.19 -16.47 -17.43
CA THR A 297 5.40 -15.28 -18.26
C THR A 297 4.06 -14.65 -18.64
N LEU A 298 4.07 -13.37 -18.98
CA LEU A 298 2.89 -12.66 -19.49
C LEU A 298 2.39 -13.28 -20.81
N ASP A 299 3.28 -13.85 -21.61
CA ASP A 299 2.95 -14.45 -22.90
C ASP A 299 2.25 -15.81 -22.72
N LEU A 300 2.70 -16.63 -21.76
CA LEU A 300 1.97 -17.81 -21.31
C LEU A 300 0.63 -17.47 -20.63
N GLU A 301 0.58 -16.40 -19.85
CA GLU A 301 -0.67 -15.96 -19.20
C GLU A 301 -1.72 -15.48 -20.22
N ILE A 302 -1.29 -14.80 -21.30
CA ILE A 302 -2.15 -14.46 -22.45
C ILE A 302 -2.65 -15.74 -23.14
N ALA A 303 -1.76 -16.71 -23.41
CA ALA A 303 -2.14 -17.97 -24.06
C ALA A 303 -3.13 -18.80 -23.21
N GLU A 304 -2.91 -18.91 -21.90
CA GLU A 304 -3.86 -19.54 -20.97
C GLU A 304 -5.19 -18.77 -20.86
N SER A 305 -5.19 -17.45 -21.10
CA SER A 305 -6.42 -16.64 -21.12
C SER A 305 -7.25 -16.87 -22.38
N ASP A 306 -6.62 -16.99 -23.56
CA ASP A 306 -7.34 -17.34 -24.80
C ASP A 306 -7.99 -18.73 -24.69
N VAL A 307 -7.32 -19.73 -24.09
CA VAL A 307 -7.94 -21.03 -23.78
C VAL A 307 -9.23 -20.85 -22.97
N LYS A 308 -9.21 -20.09 -21.87
CA LYS A 308 -10.40 -19.82 -21.05
C LYS A 308 -11.51 -19.09 -21.81
N VAL A 309 -11.16 -18.23 -22.78
CA VAL A 309 -12.13 -17.61 -23.69
C VAL A 309 -12.76 -18.67 -24.59
N LYS A 310 -11.97 -19.57 -25.20
CA LYS A 310 -12.49 -20.63 -26.08
C LYS A 310 -13.33 -21.65 -25.33
N GLU A 311 -12.95 -22.02 -24.10
CA GLU A 311 -13.74 -22.89 -23.22
C GLU A 311 -15.11 -22.26 -22.91
N ALA A 312 -15.14 -20.97 -22.56
CA ALA A 312 -16.40 -20.26 -22.30
C ALA A 312 -17.26 -20.10 -23.57
N GLU A 313 -16.64 -19.84 -24.74
CA GLU A 313 -17.34 -19.82 -26.03
C GLU A 313 -17.93 -21.20 -26.37
N LEU A 314 -17.22 -22.29 -26.07
CA LEU A 314 -17.69 -23.66 -26.25
C LEU A 314 -18.85 -24.00 -25.29
N GLU A 315 -18.76 -23.63 -24.02
CA GLU A 315 -19.82 -23.80 -23.02
C GLU A 315 -21.10 -23.07 -23.47
N LEU A 316 -20.98 -21.83 -23.94
CA LEU A 316 -22.09 -21.07 -24.52
C LEU A 316 -22.72 -21.80 -25.73
N VAL A 317 -21.91 -22.26 -26.68
CA VAL A 317 -22.39 -23.01 -27.86
C VAL A 317 -23.05 -24.33 -27.46
N LYS A 318 -22.59 -24.98 -26.39
CA LYS A 318 -23.21 -26.19 -25.81
C LYS A 318 -24.54 -25.88 -25.12
N GLU A 319 -24.69 -24.80 -24.37
CA GLU A 319 -25.98 -24.40 -23.77
C GLU A 319 -27.00 -23.94 -24.84
N GLU A 320 -26.59 -23.20 -25.88
CA GLU A 320 -27.49 -22.79 -26.98
C GLU A 320 -27.97 -23.97 -27.84
N ALA A 321 -27.27 -25.11 -27.78
CA ALA A 321 -27.57 -26.35 -28.51
C ALA A 321 -28.50 -27.32 -27.77
N LYS A 322 -28.78 -27.12 -26.48
CA LYS A 322 -29.70 -27.98 -25.71
C LYS A 322 -31.16 -27.68 -26.03
N GLU A 323 -31.99 -28.73 -26.05
CA GLU A 323 -33.45 -28.63 -26.04
C GLU A 323 -34.00 -29.44 -24.85
N PRO A 324 -34.87 -28.87 -23.99
CA PRO A 324 -35.32 -27.47 -23.99
C PRO A 324 -34.20 -26.48 -23.63
N ARG A 325 -34.29 -25.26 -24.14
CA ARG A 325 -33.32 -24.19 -23.85
C ARG A 325 -33.58 -23.56 -22.49
N ASP A 326 -32.48 -23.28 -21.78
CA ASP A 326 -32.47 -22.57 -20.51
C ASP A 326 -31.91 -21.16 -20.74
N GLU A 327 -32.80 -20.17 -20.86
CA GLU A 327 -32.41 -18.79 -21.18
C GLU A 327 -31.56 -18.14 -20.08
N GLU A 328 -31.73 -18.55 -18.82
CA GLU A 328 -30.94 -18.04 -17.71
C GLU A 328 -29.50 -18.55 -17.77
N LYS A 329 -29.30 -19.85 -18.01
CA LYS A 329 -27.96 -20.43 -18.23
C LYS A 329 -27.28 -19.84 -19.47
N ILE A 330 -28.00 -19.64 -20.57
CA ILE A 330 -27.45 -18.99 -21.78
C ILE A 330 -27.02 -17.55 -21.47
N LYS A 331 -27.77 -16.81 -20.65
CA LYS A 331 -27.40 -15.46 -20.20
C LYS A 331 -26.16 -15.46 -19.29
N GLN A 332 -26.06 -16.42 -18.36
CA GLN A 332 -24.88 -16.60 -17.51
C GLN A 332 -23.64 -16.97 -18.34
N ALA A 333 -23.76 -17.88 -19.31
CA ALA A 333 -22.68 -18.25 -20.23
C ALA A 333 -22.21 -17.05 -21.09
N LYS A 334 -23.13 -16.21 -21.58
CA LYS A 334 -22.78 -14.97 -22.31
C LYS A 334 -21.97 -13.99 -21.44
N ALA A 335 -22.40 -13.78 -20.20
CA ALA A 335 -21.65 -12.94 -19.24
C ALA A 335 -20.25 -13.52 -18.92
N LYS A 336 -20.13 -14.86 -18.82
CA LYS A 336 -18.85 -15.56 -18.62
C LYS A 336 -17.89 -15.35 -19.81
N VAL A 337 -18.38 -15.45 -21.05
CA VAL A 337 -17.62 -15.16 -22.28
C VAL A 337 -17.15 -13.71 -22.32
N GLU A 338 -18.03 -12.76 -22.01
CA GLU A 338 -17.70 -11.32 -21.99
C GLU A 338 -16.63 -11.01 -20.93
N SER A 339 -16.78 -11.56 -19.72
CA SER A 339 -15.80 -11.44 -18.64
C SER A 339 -14.42 -11.98 -19.04
N LYS A 340 -14.35 -13.16 -19.69
CA LYS A 340 -13.07 -13.74 -20.14
C LYS A 340 -12.45 -12.99 -21.30
N LYS A 341 -13.24 -12.43 -22.22
CA LYS A 341 -12.72 -11.55 -23.28
C LYS A 341 -12.12 -10.26 -22.70
N ALA A 342 -12.76 -9.66 -21.70
CA ALA A 342 -12.21 -8.50 -21.00
C ALA A 342 -10.89 -8.80 -20.27
N GLU A 343 -10.78 -10.00 -19.67
CA GLU A 343 -9.55 -10.49 -19.02
C GLU A 343 -8.40 -10.65 -20.04
N ALA A 344 -8.67 -11.27 -21.20
CA ALA A 344 -7.69 -11.41 -22.29
C ALA A 344 -7.25 -10.05 -22.87
N THR A 345 -8.20 -9.15 -23.17
CA THR A 345 -7.90 -7.80 -23.67
C THR A 345 -7.07 -6.98 -22.66
N ARG A 346 -7.30 -7.14 -21.35
CA ARG A 346 -6.48 -6.50 -20.31
C ARG A 346 -5.02 -6.96 -20.38
N LEU A 347 -4.76 -8.26 -20.53
CA LEU A 347 -3.40 -8.80 -20.61
C LEU A 347 -2.66 -8.33 -21.87
N GLU A 348 -3.36 -8.23 -23.00
CA GLU A 348 -2.78 -7.74 -24.25
C GLU A 348 -2.47 -6.23 -24.21
N ASN A 349 -3.31 -5.44 -23.53
CA ASN A 349 -3.01 -4.03 -23.23
C ASN A 349 -1.77 -3.90 -22.32
N ILE A 350 -1.65 -4.73 -21.27
CA ILE A 350 -0.47 -4.75 -20.39
C ILE A 350 0.81 -5.08 -21.19
N LYS A 351 0.76 -6.06 -22.10
CA LYS A 351 1.88 -6.39 -23.01
C LYS A 351 2.25 -5.22 -23.92
N THR A 352 1.24 -4.52 -24.43
CA THR A 352 1.42 -3.34 -25.29
C THR A 352 2.06 -2.18 -24.54
N ASP A 353 1.59 -1.87 -23.33
CA ASP A 353 2.11 -0.77 -22.52
C ASP A 353 3.50 -1.06 -21.95
N ARG A 354 3.79 -2.33 -21.59
CA ARG A 354 5.16 -2.78 -21.25
C ARG A 354 6.12 -2.53 -22.42
N LYS A 355 5.71 -2.83 -23.65
CA LYS A 355 6.52 -2.59 -24.86
C LYS A 355 6.75 -1.10 -25.14
N LYS A 356 5.74 -0.25 -24.93
CA LYS A 356 5.88 1.22 -25.03
C LYS A 356 6.87 1.76 -23.98
N ALA A 357 6.75 1.32 -22.73
CA ALA A 357 7.65 1.72 -21.64
C ALA A 357 9.09 1.27 -21.89
N GLU A 358 9.31 0.07 -22.46
CA GLU A 358 10.64 -0.40 -22.83
C GLU A 358 11.27 0.41 -23.98
N GLU A 359 10.48 0.78 -25.00
CA GLU A 359 10.91 1.68 -26.07
C GLU A 359 11.22 3.09 -25.55
N GLU A 360 10.41 3.63 -24.64
CA GLU A 360 10.66 4.93 -24.01
C GLU A 360 11.92 4.92 -23.14
N ALA A 361 12.15 3.84 -22.38
CA ALA A 361 13.38 3.65 -21.60
C ALA A 361 14.62 3.56 -22.50
N LYS A 362 14.54 2.85 -23.65
CA LYS A 362 15.62 2.81 -24.64
C LYS A 362 15.91 4.18 -25.25
N ARG A 363 14.87 4.98 -25.52
CA ARG A 363 15.03 6.38 -26.01
C ARG A 363 15.73 7.26 -24.99
N LYS A 364 15.32 7.20 -23.71
CA LYS A 364 15.93 7.96 -22.62
C LYS A 364 17.39 7.56 -22.37
N ALA A 365 17.71 6.27 -22.39
CA ALA A 365 19.09 5.80 -22.29
C ALA A 365 19.97 6.26 -23.47
N ALA A 366 19.44 6.21 -24.70
CA ALA A 366 20.14 6.72 -25.88
C ALA A 366 20.27 8.26 -25.92
N GLU A 367 19.44 8.97 -25.17
CA GLU A 367 19.53 10.42 -24.97
C GLU A 367 20.56 10.78 -23.89
N GLU A 368 20.61 10.05 -22.77
CA GLU A 368 21.65 10.20 -21.75
C GLU A 368 23.06 9.89 -22.28
N ASP A 369 23.24 8.87 -23.11
CA ASP A 369 24.55 8.57 -23.70
C ASP A 369 24.98 9.63 -24.73
N LYS A 370 24.03 10.27 -25.43
CA LYS A 370 24.33 11.46 -26.27
C LYS A 370 24.73 12.69 -25.47
N VAL A 371 24.29 12.82 -24.21
CA VAL A 371 24.71 13.91 -23.32
C VAL A 371 26.12 13.68 -22.77
N LYS A 372 26.58 12.43 -22.66
CA LYS A 372 27.94 12.09 -22.19
C LYS A 372 29.05 12.30 -23.23
N GLU A 373 28.73 12.34 -24.51
CA GLU A 373 29.74 12.41 -25.60
C GLU A 373 30.11 13.83 -26.05
N LYS A 374 29.58 14.88 -25.39
CA LYS A 374 29.90 16.28 -25.73
C LYS A 374 31.00 16.85 -24.82
N PRO A 375 32.16 17.29 -25.35
CA PRO A 375 33.17 17.97 -24.55
C PRO A 375 32.63 19.26 -23.93
N ALA A 376 33.06 19.57 -22.71
CA ALA A 376 32.58 20.73 -21.97
C ALA A 376 32.98 22.06 -22.63
N GLU A 377 32.00 22.80 -23.16
CA GLU A 377 32.16 24.23 -23.46
C GLU A 377 32.04 25.05 -22.16
N GLN A 378 32.93 26.02 -22.00
CA GLN A 378 32.97 26.89 -20.82
C GLN A 378 31.71 27.78 -20.76
N PRO A 379 31.09 27.97 -19.58
CA PRO A 379 30.03 28.96 -19.43
C PRO A 379 30.60 30.38 -19.48
N GLN A 380 30.20 31.17 -20.48
CA GLN A 380 30.33 32.62 -20.41
C GLN A 380 29.43 33.20 -19.30
N PRO A 381 29.83 34.29 -18.63
CA PRO A 381 29.04 34.92 -17.58
C PRO A 381 27.81 35.64 -18.17
N ALA A 382 26.64 35.40 -17.59
CA ALA A 382 25.39 36.12 -17.93
C ALA A 382 25.30 37.49 -17.22
N PRO A 383 24.53 38.46 -17.74
CA PRO A 383 24.61 39.86 -17.32
C PRO A 383 23.94 40.16 -15.97
N ALA A 384 24.40 41.22 -15.31
CA ALA A 384 23.82 41.72 -14.06
C ALA A 384 22.41 42.31 -14.26
N THR A 385 21.47 41.92 -13.39
CA THR A 385 20.11 42.47 -13.34
C THR A 385 20.07 43.82 -12.61
N GLN A 386 19.56 44.86 -13.28
CA GLN A 386 19.15 46.11 -12.64
C GLN A 386 17.89 45.89 -11.76
N PRO A 387 17.72 46.60 -10.63
CA PRO A 387 16.45 46.67 -9.92
C PRO A 387 15.50 47.70 -10.56
N GLU A 388 14.24 47.33 -10.77
CA GLU A 388 13.21 48.26 -11.24
C GLU A 388 12.61 49.12 -10.11
N LYS A 389 12.76 50.44 -10.28
CA LYS A 389 11.83 51.54 -9.99
C LYS A 389 10.47 51.21 -9.29
N PRO A 390 10.17 51.82 -8.12
CA PRO A 390 8.80 52.02 -7.64
C PRO A 390 8.15 53.28 -8.24
N ALA A 391 6.81 53.33 -8.24
CA ALA A 391 5.98 54.43 -8.77
C ALA A 391 5.09 55.07 -7.64
N PRO A 392 4.22 56.08 -7.89
CA PRO A 392 4.53 57.44 -7.44
C PRO A 392 3.49 58.08 -6.50
N LYS A 393 3.86 59.20 -5.85
CA LYS A 393 2.94 60.22 -5.30
C LYS A 393 3.64 61.61 -5.29
N PRO A 394 2.90 62.74 -5.14
CA PRO A 394 3.10 63.85 -6.06
C PRO A 394 3.41 65.21 -5.39
N GLU A 395 3.46 66.23 -6.25
CA GLU A 395 3.28 67.67 -5.99
C GLU A 395 4.46 68.49 -5.40
N LYS A 396 4.63 69.65 -6.05
CA LYS A 396 5.52 70.79 -5.76
C LYS A 396 4.64 71.87 -5.10
N PRO A 397 5.18 72.82 -4.32
CA PRO A 397 5.80 74.04 -4.86
C PRO A 397 7.24 74.26 -4.34
N ALA A 398 8.17 74.93 -5.04
CA ALA A 398 8.37 76.40 -5.12
C ALA A 398 8.48 77.05 -3.72
N GLU A 399 9.58 77.72 -3.34
CA GLU A 399 10.03 79.02 -3.89
C GLU A 399 11.54 79.34 -3.72
N GLN A 400 12.10 80.02 -4.73
CA GLN A 400 12.97 81.24 -4.73
C GLN A 400 14.24 81.42 -3.83
N PRO A 401 15.14 82.40 -4.16
CA PRO A 401 16.59 82.17 -4.02
C PRO A 401 17.43 83.25 -3.28
N LYS A 402 18.71 82.92 -3.06
CA LYS A 402 19.93 83.76 -3.21
C LYS A 402 19.99 85.15 -2.53
N ALA A 403 20.79 85.23 -1.47
CA ALA A 403 21.80 86.25 -1.12
C ALA A 403 22.46 85.78 0.20
N GLU A 404 23.65 86.18 0.64
CA GLU A 404 24.52 87.29 0.22
C GLU A 404 25.99 86.90 0.50
N LYS A 405 26.95 87.49 -0.21
CA LYS A 405 28.36 87.53 0.23
C LYS A 405 28.57 88.85 0.95
N THR A 406 29.30 88.83 2.05
CA THR A 406 30.20 89.93 2.40
C THR A 406 31.58 89.35 2.68
N ASP A 407 32.58 89.96 2.05
CA ASP A 407 33.98 89.60 2.23
C ASP A 407 34.51 90.25 3.51
N ASP A 408 35.22 89.49 4.34
CA ASP A 408 36.32 90.05 5.12
C ASP A 408 37.61 89.40 4.60
N GLN A 409 38.41 90.23 3.96
CA GLN A 409 39.63 89.80 3.29
C GLN A 409 40.81 89.78 4.27
N GLN A 410 41.45 88.60 4.35
CA GLN A 410 42.87 88.49 4.04
C GLN A 410 43.86 89.21 4.97
N ALA A 411 44.21 88.58 6.10
CA ALA A 411 45.51 88.76 6.76
C ALA A 411 45.85 87.63 7.76
N GLU A 412 45.93 86.38 7.30
CA GLU A 412 46.97 85.47 7.81
C GLU A 412 47.33 84.45 6.71
N GLU A 413 48.40 84.77 6.01
CA GLU A 413 49.07 83.93 5.02
C GLU A 413 49.89 82.82 5.74
N ASP A 414 50.59 81.99 4.98
CA ASP A 414 51.64 81.07 5.48
C ASP A 414 51.24 79.85 6.32
N TYR A 415 50.20 79.10 5.89
CA TYR A 415 50.33 77.63 5.95
C TYR A 415 49.68 76.89 4.76
N ALA A 416 50.46 75.99 4.15
CA ALA A 416 50.04 74.97 3.18
C ALA A 416 49.52 75.42 1.79
N ARG A 417 50.30 76.21 1.04
CA ARG A 417 50.32 76.14 -0.43
C ARG A 417 51.67 75.60 -0.95
N ARG A 418 51.71 74.30 -1.30
CA ARG A 418 52.60 73.67 -2.31
C ARG A 418 52.25 72.18 -2.45
N SER A 419 51.11 71.88 -3.07
CA SER A 419 50.97 70.64 -3.84
C SER A 419 51.49 70.88 -5.26
N GLU A 420 51.87 69.79 -5.93
CA GLU A 420 52.13 69.73 -7.38
C GLU A 420 53.16 70.74 -7.94
N GLU A 421 54.44 70.37 -7.91
CA GLU A 421 55.38 70.37 -9.06
C GLU A 421 56.85 70.18 -8.62
N GLU A 422 57.15 69.08 -7.92
CA GLU A 422 58.50 68.48 -7.95
C GLU A 422 58.42 66.96 -8.21
N TYR A 423 57.52 66.63 -9.13
CA TYR A 423 57.43 65.31 -9.74
C TYR A 423 58.66 65.12 -10.65
N ASN A 424 59.50 64.13 -10.30
CA ASN A 424 60.73 63.71 -10.99
C ASN A 424 62.01 64.56 -10.81
N ARG A 425 62.74 64.33 -9.71
CA ARG A 425 64.17 64.00 -9.85
C ARG A 425 64.61 62.88 -8.90
N LEU A 426 65.08 61.82 -9.56
CA LEU A 426 65.58 60.56 -9.03
C LEU A 426 66.86 60.73 -8.18
N THR A 427 66.88 60.22 -6.94
CA THR A 427 68.08 59.57 -6.39
C THR A 427 67.74 58.50 -5.35
N GLN A 428 68.59 57.49 -5.29
CA GLN A 428 68.39 56.23 -4.57
C GLN A 428 68.75 56.37 -3.09
N GLN A 429 67.99 55.68 -2.22
CA GLN A 429 68.42 54.78 -1.12
C GLN A 429 67.37 54.75 0.01
N GLN A 430 66.67 53.62 0.16
CA GLN A 430 65.86 53.33 1.35
C GLN A 430 66.55 52.21 2.17
N PRO A 431 66.90 52.44 3.45
CA PRO A 431 67.06 51.37 4.43
C PRO A 431 65.68 50.76 4.76
N PRO A 432 65.61 49.58 5.43
CA PRO A 432 64.42 48.74 5.37
C PRO A 432 63.18 49.38 6.03
N LYS A 433 62.03 49.24 5.36
CA LYS A 433 60.74 49.55 5.97
C LYS A 433 60.47 48.59 7.12
N THR A 434 60.22 49.15 8.29
CA THR A 434 59.53 48.45 9.38
C THR A 434 58.21 47.89 8.88
N GLU A 435 57.94 46.62 9.18
CA GLU A 435 56.67 45.99 8.87
C GLU A 435 55.55 46.68 9.65
N LYS A 436 54.57 47.19 8.92
CA LYS A 436 53.30 47.64 9.48
C LYS A 436 52.63 46.42 10.12
N PRO A 437 52.23 46.45 11.42
CA PRO A 437 51.58 45.30 12.04
C PRO A 437 50.34 44.92 11.25
N ALA A 438 50.18 43.62 10.99
CA ALA A 438 49.06 43.10 10.23
C ALA A 438 47.73 43.51 10.88
N GLN A 439 46.76 43.94 10.06
CA GLN A 439 45.39 44.08 10.54
C GLN A 439 44.92 42.72 11.09
N PRO A 440 44.27 42.67 12.25
CA PRO A 440 43.66 41.43 12.71
C PRO A 440 42.60 41.01 11.68
N SER A 441 42.82 39.87 11.02
CA SER A 441 41.80 39.26 10.18
C SER A 441 40.60 38.97 11.05
N THR A 442 39.42 39.42 10.64
CA THR A 442 38.18 39.13 11.36
C THR A 442 38.04 37.62 11.54
N PRO A 443 37.79 37.11 12.76
CA PRO A 443 37.75 35.67 13.00
C PRO A 443 36.64 35.05 12.15
N LYS A 444 36.96 33.96 11.44
CA LYS A 444 35.94 33.14 10.77
C LYS A 444 35.04 32.57 11.86
N THR A 445 33.74 32.87 11.82
CA THR A 445 32.74 32.32 12.73
C THR A 445 31.53 31.77 11.97
N GLY A 446 30.86 30.78 12.56
CA GLY A 446 29.72 30.07 11.98
C GLY A 446 30.12 29.10 10.87
N TRP A 447 29.12 28.69 10.08
CA TRP A 447 29.30 27.83 8.92
C TRP A 447 30.11 28.52 7.81
N LYS A 448 31.10 27.81 7.25
CA LYS A 448 31.91 28.21 6.10
C LYS A 448 32.06 27.03 5.13
N GLN A 449 32.04 27.31 3.84
CA GLN A 449 32.34 26.33 2.81
C GLN A 449 33.75 26.59 2.26
N GLU A 450 34.62 25.60 2.32
CA GLU A 450 36.02 25.69 1.87
C GLU A 450 36.35 24.42 1.06
N ASN A 451 36.85 24.59 -0.16
CA ASN A 451 37.11 23.50 -1.12
C ASN A 451 35.91 22.53 -1.31
N GLY A 452 34.68 23.07 -1.29
CA GLY A 452 33.43 22.31 -1.43
C GLY A 452 32.91 21.65 -0.14
N MET A 453 33.75 21.52 0.90
CA MET A 453 33.38 20.96 2.20
C MET A 453 32.85 22.04 3.14
N TRP A 454 31.91 21.69 4.02
CA TRP A 454 31.39 22.57 5.06
C TRP A 454 32.15 22.38 6.38
N TYR A 455 32.46 23.49 7.03
CA TYR A 455 33.13 23.59 8.32
C TYR A 455 32.32 24.51 9.23
N PHE A 456 32.43 24.34 10.54
CA PHE A 456 31.87 25.26 11.52
C PHE A 456 32.97 25.83 12.41
N TYR A 457 33.02 27.15 12.53
CA TYR A 457 33.94 27.85 13.42
C TYR A 457 33.17 28.47 14.60
N ASN A 458 33.66 28.21 15.81
CA ASN A 458 33.15 28.76 17.05
C ASN A 458 33.40 30.27 17.15
N THR A 459 32.83 30.93 18.16
CA THR A 459 32.96 32.38 18.38
C THR A 459 34.37 32.85 18.69
N ASP A 460 35.23 31.96 19.18
CA ASP A 460 36.67 32.17 19.40
C ASP A 460 37.53 31.91 18.13
N GLY A 461 36.91 31.53 17.01
CA GLY A 461 37.58 31.17 15.77
C GLY A 461 38.14 29.73 15.72
N SER A 462 37.95 28.92 16.77
CA SER A 462 38.31 27.49 16.76
C SER A 462 37.37 26.69 15.85
N MET A 463 37.89 25.64 15.22
CA MET A 463 37.10 24.76 14.34
C MET A 463 36.41 23.66 15.17
N ALA A 464 35.10 23.47 14.97
CA ALA A 464 34.35 22.44 15.66
C ALA A 464 34.59 21.03 15.08
N THR A 465 34.60 20.03 15.96
CA THR A 465 34.69 18.60 15.63
C THR A 465 33.72 17.81 16.50
N GLY A 466 33.29 16.63 16.04
CA GLY A 466 32.27 15.81 16.69
C GLY A 466 30.85 16.35 16.50
N TRP A 467 29.97 16.04 17.46
CA TRP A 467 28.57 16.47 17.44
C TRP A 467 28.42 17.97 17.73
N LEU A 468 27.76 18.69 16.82
CA LEU A 468 27.40 20.10 16.95
C LEU A 468 25.88 20.25 16.92
N GLN A 469 25.32 20.95 17.90
CA GLN A 469 23.95 21.43 17.83
C GLN A 469 23.94 22.88 17.33
N ASN A 470 23.24 23.14 16.22
CA ASN A 470 23.12 24.49 15.66
C ASN A 470 21.68 24.71 15.15
N ASN A 471 21.05 25.82 15.56
CA ASN A 471 19.68 26.19 15.19
C ASN A 471 18.65 25.04 15.36
N GLY A 472 18.74 24.29 16.45
CA GLY A 472 17.85 23.18 16.77
C GLY A 472 18.13 21.86 16.02
N SER A 473 19.04 21.87 15.04
CA SER A 473 19.49 20.67 14.32
C SER A 473 20.81 20.15 14.88
N TRP A 474 21.01 18.83 14.84
CA TRP A 474 22.30 18.19 15.12
C TRP A 474 23.06 17.95 13.83
N TYR A 475 24.38 18.14 13.87
CA TYR A 475 25.33 17.91 12.80
C TYR A 475 26.52 17.13 13.35
N TYR A 476 27.27 16.46 12.49
CA TYR A 476 28.54 15.85 12.86
C TYR A 476 29.67 16.41 12.01
N LEU A 477 30.73 16.90 12.66
CA LEU A 477 31.95 17.37 12.02
C LEU A 477 33.01 16.27 12.25
N ASN A 478 33.63 15.80 11.17
CA ASN A 478 34.67 14.78 11.26
C ASN A 478 35.91 15.30 12.02
N ALA A 479 36.88 14.43 12.30
CA ALA A 479 38.11 14.82 13.02
C ALA A 479 38.92 15.92 12.30
N ASN A 480 38.75 16.09 10.98
CA ASN A 480 39.32 17.17 10.18
C ASN A 480 38.44 18.44 10.10
N GLY A 481 37.34 18.49 10.85
CA GLY A 481 36.35 19.58 10.86
C GLY A 481 35.32 19.56 9.74
N ALA A 482 35.46 18.69 8.73
CA ALA A 482 34.52 18.64 7.61
C ALA A 482 33.19 17.97 8.00
N MET A 483 32.07 18.59 7.65
CA MET A 483 30.73 18.11 7.92
C MET A 483 30.45 16.75 7.26
N ALA A 484 29.96 15.80 8.04
CA ALA A 484 29.55 14.48 7.57
C ALA A 484 28.15 14.50 6.94
N THR A 485 27.95 13.63 5.94
CA THR A 485 26.66 13.31 5.32
C THR A 485 26.56 11.79 5.12
N GLY A 486 25.34 11.26 4.98
CA GLY A 486 25.09 9.83 4.89
C GLY A 486 25.17 9.12 6.25
N TRP A 487 25.47 7.81 6.21
CA TRP A 487 25.57 6.99 7.41
C TRP A 487 26.85 7.26 8.21
N LEU A 488 26.70 7.47 9.52
CA LEU A 488 27.76 7.64 10.50
C LEU A 488 27.64 6.57 11.59
N GLN A 489 28.73 5.87 11.89
CA GLN A 489 28.83 5.07 13.10
C GLN A 489 29.61 5.86 14.17
N ASN A 490 29.00 6.08 15.33
CA ASN A 490 29.60 6.82 16.44
C ASN A 490 29.25 6.14 17.77
N ASN A 491 30.26 5.76 18.56
CA ASN A 491 30.11 5.05 19.85
C ASN A 491 29.21 3.80 19.78
N GLY A 492 29.35 2.99 18.72
CA GLY A 492 28.58 1.76 18.51
C GLY A 492 27.19 1.94 17.90
N SER A 493 26.63 3.15 17.96
CA SER A 493 25.34 3.49 17.34
C SER A 493 25.52 3.99 15.90
N TRP A 494 24.55 3.66 15.04
CA TRP A 494 24.44 4.23 13.70
C TRP A 494 23.51 5.44 13.70
N TYR A 495 23.87 6.45 12.92
CA TYR A 495 23.14 7.69 12.69
C TYR A 495 23.12 7.98 11.19
N TYR A 496 22.16 8.79 10.74
CA TYR A 496 22.13 9.26 9.37
C TYR A 496 22.12 10.80 9.34
N LEU A 497 23.04 11.38 8.58
CA LEU A 497 23.13 12.81 8.33
C LEU A 497 22.60 13.07 6.92
N ASN A 498 21.61 13.95 6.79
CA ASN A 498 21.01 14.31 5.52
C ASN A 498 22.03 15.02 4.60
N ALA A 499 21.65 15.29 3.33
CA ALA A 499 22.54 15.96 2.37
C ALA A 499 22.96 17.39 2.81
N ASN A 500 22.17 18.04 3.67
CA ASN A 500 22.48 19.32 4.31
C ASN A 500 23.24 19.17 5.65
N GLY A 501 23.67 17.95 6.01
CA GLY A 501 24.36 17.60 7.24
C GLY A 501 23.49 17.43 8.48
N SER A 502 22.18 17.71 8.43
CA SER A 502 21.34 17.58 9.63
C SER A 502 21.04 16.11 9.96
N MET A 503 21.11 15.75 11.23
CA MET A 503 20.80 14.40 11.71
C MET A 503 19.31 14.06 11.49
N ALA A 504 19.06 12.93 10.84
CA ALA A 504 17.72 12.41 10.61
C ALA A 504 17.13 11.74 11.86
N THR A 505 15.80 11.82 11.99
CA THR A 505 14.98 11.11 12.98
C THR A 505 13.71 10.60 12.30
N GLY A 506 13.07 9.58 12.87
CA GLY A 506 11.92 8.90 12.28
C GLY A 506 12.30 7.94 11.14
N TRP A 507 11.36 7.70 10.24
CA TRP A 507 11.54 6.79 9.10
C TRP A 507 12.46 7.39 8.02
N LEU A 508 13.46 6.63 7.62
CA LEU A 508 14.39 6.95 6.53
C LEU A 508 14.31 5.87 5.46
N GLN A 509 14.14 6.26 4.19
CA GLN A 509 14.38 5.38 3.06
C GLN A 509 15.79 5.63 2.50
N ASN A 510 16.61 4.59 2.45
CA ASN A 510 17.97 4.65 1.90
C ASN A 510 18.26 3.38 1.09
N ASN A 511 18.74 3.54 -0.15
CA ASN A 511 19.10 2.44 -1.06
C ASN A 511 18.01 1.34 -1.20
N GLY A 512 16.74 1.75 -1.27
CA GLY A 512 15.59 0.83 -1.39
C GLY A 512 15.14 0.15 -0.10
N SER A 513 15.86 0.32 1.01
CA SER A 513 15.49 -0.18 2.34
C SER A 513 14.94 0.93 3.22
N TRP A 514 14.01 0.57 4.12
CA TRP A 514 13.52 1.45 5.18
C TRP A 514 14.29 1.20 6.48
N TYR A 515 14.58 2.28 7.20
CA TYR A 515 15.25 2.30 8.49
C TYR A 515 14.45 3.23 9.42
N TYR A 516 14.60 3.04 10.73
CA TYR A 516 14.04 3.96 11.71
C TYR A 516 15.14 4.55 12.59
N LEU A 517 15.22 5.87 12.66
CA LEU A 517 16.12 6.60 13.53
C LEU A 517 15.30 7.09 14.73
N ASN A 518 15.72 6.76 15.95
CA ASN A 518 15.04 7.18 17.17
C ASN A 518 15.09 8.71 17.34
N ALA A 519 14.38 9.25 18.33
CA ALA A 519 14.35 10.70 18.60
C ALA A 519 15.75 11.30 18.91
N ASN A 520 16.71 10.48 19.36
CA ASN A 520 18.11 10.84 19.56
C ASN A 520 19.00 10.58 18.31
N GLY A 521 18.40 10.27 17.16
CA GLY A 521 19.07 9.95 15.89
C GLY A 521 19.67 8.56 15.78
N ALA A 522 19.71 7.76 16.86
CA ALA A 522 20.29 6.43 16.81
C ALA A 522 19.35 5.44 16.08
N MET A 523 19.89 4.70 15.12
CA MET A 523 19.17 3.69 14.34
C MET A 523 18.60 2.58 15.24
N ALA A 524 17.32 2.27 15.07
CA ALA A 524 16.63 1.19 15.76
C ALA A 524 16.89 -0.18 15.13
N THR A 525 16.86 -1.21 15.96
CA THR A 525 16.88 -2.63 15.59
C THR A 525 15.89 -3.40 16.47
N GLY A 526 15.40 -4.54 16.00
CA GLY A 526 14.36 -5.33 16.67
C GLY A 526 12.95 -4.76 16.47
N TRP A 527 12.05 -5.08 17.41
CA TRP A 527 10.65 -4.64 17.35
C TRP A 527 10.48 -3.15 17.65
N LEU A 528 9.75 -2.47 16.77
CA LEU A 528 9.37 -1.06 16.88
C LEU A 528 7.85 -0.93 16.86
N GLN A 529 7.27 -0.24 17.85
CA GLN A 529 5.88 0.20 17.78
C GLN A 529 5.83 1.65 17.26
N TYR A 530 5.09 1.88 16.17
CA TYR A 530 4.94 3.19 15.55
C TYR A 530 3.50 3.39 15.06
N ASN A 531 2.87 4.49 15.48
CA ASN A 531 1.47 4.85 15.16
C ASN A 531 0.43 3.73 15.39
N GLY A 532 0.66 2.87 16.39
CA GLY A 532 -0.23 1.76 16.73
C GLY A 532 0.05 0.44 15.98
N SER A 533 0.90 0.47 14.96
CA SER A 533 1.40 -0.73 14.27
C SER A 533 2.74 -1.19 14.83
N TRP A 534 3.00 -2.49 14.76
CA TRP A 534 4.32 -3.08 15.04
C TRP A 534 5.10 -3.29 13.75
N TYR A 535 6.40 -3.03 13.80
CA TYR A 535 7.37 -3.23 12.72
C TYR A 535 8.56 -3.99 13.29
N TYR A 536 9.32 -4.69 12.43
CA TYR A 536 10.58 -5.30 12.83
C TYR A 536 11.73 -4.73 11.98
N LEU A 537 12.77 -4.25 12.64
CA LEU A 537 14.00 -3.80 12.02
C LEU A 537 15.05 -4.90 12.23
N ASN A 538 15.68 -5.36 11.15
CA ASN A 538 16.72 -6.38 11.22
C ASN A 538 17.95 -5.89 11.99
N SER A 539 18.92 -6.77 12.26
CA SER A 539 20.18 -6.41 12.95
C SER A 539 21.01 -5.34 12.22
N ASN A 540 20.83 -5.18 10.91
CA ASN A 540 21.41 -4.11 10.10
C ASN A 540 20.51 -2.85 10.01
N GLY A 541 19.43 -2.79 10.79
CA GLY A 541 18.44 -1.69 10.82
C GLY A 541 17.42 -1.69 9.68
N ALA A 542 17.57 -2.53 8.66
CA ALA A 542 16.62 -2.57 7.54
C ALA A 542 15.30 -3.21 7.96
N MET A 543 14.19 -2.56 7.67
CA MET A 543 12.83 -3.04 7.97
C MET A 543 12.54 -4.38 7.27
N ALA A 544 12.06 -5.36 8.05
CA ALA A 544 11.65 -6.66 7.56
C ALA A 544 10.26 -6.61 6.89
N THR A 545 10.06 -7.48 5.91
CA THR A 545 8.78 -7.79 5.27
C THR A 545 8.69 -9.30 5.01
N GLY A 546 7.49 -9.84 4.89
CA GLY A 546 7.25 -11.28 4.79
C GLY A 546 7.32 -12.00 6.14
N TRP A 547 7.58 -13.30 6.11
CA TRP A 547 7.69 -14.14 7.30
C TRP A 547 8.95 -13.86 8.11
N LEU A 548 8.79 -13.68 9.41
CA LEU A 548 9.84 -13.51 10.40
C LEU A 548 9.72 -14.61 11.46
N GLN A 549 10.80 -15.35 11.71
CA GLN A 549 10.90 -16.18 12.91
C GLN A 549 11.60 -15.39 14.02
N TYR A 550 10.97 -15.27 15.18
CA TYR A 550 11.50 -14.55 16.34
C TYR A 550 11.13 -15.27 17.64
N ASN A 551 12.13 -15.56 18.47
CA ASN A 551 11.98 -16.28 19.74
C ASN A 551 11.14 -17.58 19.67
N GLY A 552 11.26 -18.32 18.56
CA GLY A 552 10.55 -19.59 18.33
C GLY A 552 9.15 -19.44 17.71
N SER A 553 8.58 -18.24 17.72
CA SER A 553 7.30 -17.94 17.06
C SER A 553 7.51 -17.41 15.64
N TRP A 554 6.53 -17.65 14.77
CA TRP A 554 6.45 -17.03 13.44
C TRP A 554 5.54 -15.81 13.46
N TYR A 555 5.95 -14.77 12.75
CA TYR A 555 5.22 -13.52 12.54
C TYR A 555 5.20 -13.22 11.05
N TYR A 556 4.22 -12.43 10.60
CA TYR A 556 4.20 -11.94 9.22
C TYR A 556 4.18 -10.41 9.22
N LEU A 557 5.12 -9.81 8.50
CA LEU A 557 5.19 -8.37 8.25
C LEU A 557 4.69 -8.12 6.83
N ASN A 558 3.72 -7.24 6.63
CA ASN A 558 3.19 -6.92 5.30
C ASN A 558 4.23 -6.19 4.43
N ALA A 559 3.87 -5.89 3.18
CA ALA A 559 4.78 -5.19 2.25
C ALA A 559 5.19 -3.78 2.73
N ASN A 560 4.33 -3.12 3.51
CA ASN A 560 4.58 -1.86 4.20
C ASN A 560 5.26 -2.03 5.58
N GLY A 561 5.64 -3.26 5.96
CA GLY A 561 6.39 -3.59 7.17
C GLY A 561 5.59 -3.72 8.45
N ASP A 562 4.29 -3.44 8.45
CA ASP A 562 3.46 -3.62 9.64
C ASP A 562 3.11 -5.10 9.88
N MET A 563 3.07 -5.49 11.15
CA MET A 563 2.80 -6.85 11.59
C MET A 563 1.33 -7.20 11.37
N ALA A 564 1.08 -8.28 10.62
CA ALA A 564 -0.25 -8.81 10.39
C ALA A 564 -0.83 -9.48 11.65
N THR A 565 -2.15 -9.38 11.78
CA THR A 565 -2.95 -10.10 12.79
C THR A 565 -4.25 -10.59 12.13
N GLY A 566 -4.86 -11.65 12.68
CA GLY A 566 -6.01 -12.32 12.10
C GLY A 566 -5.65 -13.24 10.92
N TRP A 567 -6.63 -13.48 10.05
CA TRP A 567 -6.45 -14.34 8.88
C TRP A 567 -5.57 -13.69 7.81
N LEU A 568 -4.52 -14.42 7.39
CA LEU A 568 -3.61 -14.08 6.31
C LEU A 568 -3.72 -15.13 5.20
N GLN A 569 -3.91 -14.70 3.95
CA GLN A 569 -3.68 -15.56 2.80
C GLN A 569 -2.30 -15.27 2.21
N ASN A 570 -1.44 -16.29 2.13
CA ASN A 570 -0.10 -16.19 1.57
C ASN A 570 0.21 -17.41 0.69
N ASN A 571 0.61 -17.17 -0.57
CA ASN A 571 0.92 -18.20 -1.56
C ASN A 571 -0.19 -19.28 -1.74
N GLY A 572 -1.46 -18.89 -1.62
CA GLY A 572 -2.62 -19.77 -1.76
C GLY A 572 -3.07 -20.45 -0.46
N SER A 573 -2.19 -20.60 0.52
CA SER A 573 -2.53 -21.11 1.86
C SER A 573 -3.07 -20.01 2.76
N TRP A 574 -3.98 -20.37 3.67
CA TRP A 574 -4.44 -19.52 4.76
C TRP A 574 -3.67 -19.81 6.02
N TYR A 575 -3.38 -18.76 6.79
CA TYR A 575 -2.72 -18.79 8.09
C TYR A 575 -3.52 -17.91 9.05
N TYR A 576 -3.37 -18.14 10.36
CA TYR A 576 -3.93 -17.24 11.37
C TYR A 576 -2.83 -16.69 12.27
N LEU A 577 -2.75 -15.37 12.36
CA LEU A 577 -1.86 -14.66 13.27
C LEU A 577 -2.70 -14.20 14.47
N ASN A 578 -2.27 -14.51 15.68
CA ASN A 578 -2.93 -14.10 16.91
C ASN A 578 -2.89 -12.57 17.11
N ALA A 579 -3.55 -12.05 18.14
CA ALA A 579 -3.57 -10.62 18.43
C ALA A 579 -2.18 -10.02 18.71
N ASN A 580 -1.22 -10.84 19.15
CA ASN A 580 0.17 -10.45 19.35
C ASN A 580 1.06 -10.71 18.11
N GLY A 581 0.46 -11.13 16.98
CA GLY A 581 1.12 -11.37 15.70
C GLY A 581 1.77 -12.75 15.53
N ASP A 582 1.80 -13.57 16.58
CA ASP A 582 2.32 -14.93 16.54
C ASP A 582 1.37 -15.86 15.76
N MET A 583 1.94 -16.68 14.88
CA MET A 583 1.21 -17.63 14.04
C MET A 583 0.64 -18.78 14.88
N ALA A 584 -0.67 -18.99 14.78
CA ALA A 584 -1.37 -20.08 15.44
C ALA A 584 -1.15 -21.43 14.72
N THR A 585 -1.15 -22.50 15.50
CA THR A 585 -1.17 -23.90 15.06
C THR A 585 -2.17 -24.69 15.91
N GLY A 586 -2.65 -25.84 15.40
CA GLY A 586 -3.70 -26.63 16.03
C GLY A 586 -5.10 -26.05 15.85
N TRP A 587 -6.00 -26.36 16.79
CA TRP A 587 -7.40 -25.92 16.75
C TRP A 587 -7.59 -24.43 17.07
N LEU A 588 -8.25 -23.71 16.16
CA LEU A 588 -8.65 -22.32 16.31
C LEU A 588 -10.18 -22.20 16.28
N GLN A 589 -10.76 -21.53 17.29
CA GLN A 589 -12.16 -21.10 17.23
C GLN A 589 -12.23 -19.65 16.75
N TYR A 590 -12.91 -19.40 15.64
CA TYR A 590 -13.06 -18.07 15.06
C TYR A 590 -14.51 -17.84 14.57
N ASN A 591 -15.13 -16.74 15.00
CA ASN A 591 -16.52 -16.38 14.67
C ASN A 591 -17.57 -17.51 14.88
N GLY A 592 -17.35 -18.40 15.84
CA GLY A 592 -18.25 -19.51 16.17
C GLY A 592 -17.99 -20.81 15.40
N SER A 593 -17.10 -20.80 14.42
CA SER A 593 -16.62 -22.00 13.72
C SER A 593 -15.26 -22.45 14.26
N TRP A 594 -14.98 -23.74 14.18
CA TRP A 594 -13.65 -24.30 14.42
C TRP A 594 -12.89 -24.45 13.10
N TYR A 595 -11.58 -24.25 13.15
CA TYR A 595 -10.62 -24.40 12.07
C TYR A 595 -9.41 -25.18 12.61
N TYR A 596 -8.70 -25.89 11.74
CA TYR A 596 -7.45 -26.56 12.11
C TYR A 596 -6.29 -25.95 11.33
N LEU A 597 -5.27 -25.49 12.03
CA LEU A 597 -4.01 -25.00 11.44
C LEU A 597 -2.97 -26.11 11.63
N ASN A 598 -2.34 -26.54 10.54
CA ASN A 598 -1.31 -27.56 10.57
C ASN A 598 -0.06 -27.08 11.35
N ALA A 599 0.91 -27.97 11.58
CA ALA A 599 2.14 -27.62 12.30
C ALA A 599 2.96 -26.50 11.62
N ASN A 600 2.81 -26.32 10.31
CA ASN A 600 3.42 -25.22 9.54
C ASN A 600 2.54 -23.95 9.48
N GLY A 601 1.41 -23.94 10.21
CA GLY A 601 0.46 -22.83 10.30
C GLY A 601 -0.58 -22.75 9.18
N ASP A 602 -0.47 -23.57 8.14
CA ASP A 602 -1.42 -23.59 7.03
C ASP A 602 -2.76 -24.23 7.44
N MET A 603 -3.86 -23.60 7.06
CA MET A 603 -5.22 -24.03 7.38
C MET A 603 -5.59 -25.29 6.60
N ALA A 604 -5.93 -26.35 7.33
CA ALA A 604 -6.37 -27.62 6.75
C ALA A 604 -7.78 -27.54 6.13
N THR A 605 -8.01 -28.37 5.12
CA THR A 605 -9.33 -28.63 4.52
C THR A 605 -9.47 -30.13 4.26
N GLY A 606 -10.70 -30.64 4.19
CA GLY A 606 -10.98 -32.07 4.08
C GLY A 606 -10.78 -32.82 5.41
N TRP A 607 -10.31 -34.07 5.33
CA TRP A 607 -10.12 -34.93 6.50
C TRP A 607 -8.86 -34.55 7.30
N VAL A 608 -9.02 -34.36 8.62
CA VAL A 608 -7.92 -34.19 9.57
C VAL A 608 -8.04 -35.26 10.66
N LYS A 609 -6.92 -35.91 11.00
CA LYS A 609 -6.82 -36.76 12.19
C LYS A 609 -6.05 -36.02 13.27
N ASP A 610 -6.67 -35.86 14.44
CA ASP A 610 -6.03 -35.31 15.64
C ASP A 610 -6.11 -36.35 16.76
N GLY A 611 -4.95 -36.80 17.21
CA GLY A 611 -4.80 -38.03 18.01
C GLY A 611 -5.42 -39.25 17.31
N ASP A 612 -6.44 -39.84 17.93
CA ASP A 612 -7.22 -40.96 17.39
C ASP A 612 -8.54 -40.56 16.74
N THR A 613 -8.89 -39.28 16.78
CA THR A 613 -10.18 -38.79 16.29
C THR A 613 -10.04 -38.19 14.89
N TRP A 614 -10.98 -38.53 14.00
CA TRP A 614 -11.11 -37.91 12.69
C TRP A 614 -12.14 -36.77 12.71
N TYR A 615 -11.83 -35.72 11.96
CA TYR A 615 -12.63 -34.52 11.78
C TYR A 615 -12.71 -34.17 10.29
N TYR A 616 -13.73 -33.42 9.89
CA TYR A 616 -13.87 -32.93 8.52
C TYR A 616 -14.01 -31.41 8.47
N LEU A 617 -13.08 -30.78 7.78
CA LEU A 617 -13.03 -29.35 7.52
C LEU A 617 -13.57 -29.09 6.10
N GLU A 618 -14.46 -28.14 5.94
CA GLU A 618 -15.01 -27.74 4.63
C GLU A 618 -13.94 -27.04 3.77
N ALA A 619 -14.26 -26.74 2.51
CA ALA A 619 -13.35 -25.97 1.63
C ALA A 619 -13.05 -24.54 2.15
N SER A 620 -13.90 -24.02 3.04
CA SER A 620 -13.70 -22.79 3.80
C SER A 620 -12.77 -22.95 5.02
N GLY A 621 -12.33 -24.17 5.34
CA GLY A 621 -11.63 -24.53 6.57
C GLY A 621 -12.51 -24.72 7.80
N ALA A 622 -13.81 -24.44 7.71
CA ALA A 622 -14.73 -24.58 8.84
C ALA A 622 -15.02 -26.07 9.14
N MET A 623 -14.91 -26.48 10.40
CA MET A 623 -15.20 -27.84 10.85
C MET A 623 -16.69 -28.13 10.83
N LYS A 624 -17.09 -29.27 10.25
CA LYS A 624 -18.44 -29.80 10.37
C LYS A 624 -18.70 -30.33 11.78
N ALA A 625 -19.91 -30.11 12.28
CA ALA A 625 -20.40 -30.66 13.55
C ALA A 625 -21.90 -30.95 13.49
N SER A 626 -22.36 -31.91 14.30
CA SER A 626 -23.76 -32.35 14.45
C SER A 626 -24.51 -32.59 13.14
N GLN A 627 -23.88 -33.26 12.15
CA GLN A 627 -24.47 -33.42 10.82
C GLN A 627 -23.99 -34.66 10.06
N TRP A 628 -24.89 -35.17 9.22
CA TRP A 628 -24.56 -36.06 8.11
C TRP A 628 -24.03 -35.25 6.92
N PHE A 629 -23.00 -35.75 6.24
CA PHE A 629 -22.45 -35.16 5.03
C PHE A 629 -21.88 -36.23 4.09
N LYS A 630 -21.70 -35.88 2.81
CA LYS A 630 -21.23 -36.79 1.76
C LYS A 630 -19.82 -36.42 1.30
N VAL A 631 -18.93 -37.41 1.18
CA VAL A 631 -17.59 -37.28 0.58
C VAL A 631 -17.38 -38.45 -0.38
N SER A 632 -17.06 -38.17 -1.65
CA SER A 632 -16.82 -39.19 -2.70
C SER A 632 -17.90 -40.28 -2.72
N ASP A 633 -19.16 -39.85 -2.79
CA ASP A 633 -20.39 -40.66 -2.77
C ASP A 633 -20.68 -41.51 -1.53
N LYS A 634 -19.84 -41.43 -0.48
CA LYS A 634 -20.09 -42.06 0.82
C LYS A 634 -20.63 -41.06 1.83
N TRP A 635 -21.53 -41.51 2.71
CA TRP A 635 -22.08 -40.70 3.79
C TRP A 635 -21.33 -40.93 5.10
N TYR A 636 -21.11 -39.85 5.85
CA TYR A 636 -20.41 -39.81 7.12
C TYR A 636 -21.18 -38.94 8.10
N TYR A 637 -21.04 -39.21 9.40
CA TYR A 637 -21.61 -38.37 10.47
C TYR A 637 -20.53 -37.87 11.41
N VAL A 638 -20.58 -36.57 11.74
CA VAL A 638 -19.77 -35.96 12.80
C VAL A 638 -20.67 -35.46 13.93
N ASN A 639 -20.28 -35.74 15.17
CA ASN A 639 -21.03 -35.37 16.36
C ASN A 639 -20.88 -33.86 16.70
N GLY A 640 -21.41 -33.44 17.85
CA GLY A 640 -21.35 -32.03 18.30
C GLY A 640 -19.96 -31.48 18.61
N SER A 641 -18.94 -32.32 18.79
CA SER A 641 -17.54 -31.90 18.88
C SER A 641 -16.79 -32.03 17.54
N GLY A 642 -17.49 -32.33 16.45
CA GLY A 642 -16.91 -32.54 15.12
C GLY A 642 -16.22 -33.90 14.91
N ALA A 643 -16.28 -34.79 15.92
CA ALA A 643 -15.64 -36.10 15.85
C ALA A 643 -16.47 -37.05 14.98
N LEU A 644 -15.79 -37.76 14.08
CA LEU A 644 -16.36 -38.78 13.21
C LEU A 644 -16.91 -39.96 14.04
N ALA A 645 -18.17 -40.30 13.80
CA ALA A 645 -18.76 -41.53 14.34
C ALA A 645 -18.21 -42.75 13.58
N VAL A 646 -17.68 -43.73 14.30
CA VAL A 646 -17.16 -45.00 13.76
C VAL A 646 -17.67 -46.20 14.57
N ASN A 647 -17.90 -47.34 13.92
CA ASN A 647 -18.38 -48.59 14.55
C ASN A 647 -19.57 -48.40 15.52
N THR A 648 -20.58 -47.64 15.08
CA THR A 648 -21.73 -47.25 15.93
C THR A 648 -22.99 -47.04 15.09
N THR A 649 -24.10 -46.67 15.72
CA THR A 649 -25.36 -46.35 15.05
C THR A 649 -25.75 -44.91 15.35
N VAL A 650 -26.07 -44.14 14.32
CA VAL A 650 -26.50 -42.73 14.42
C VAL A 650 -27.84 -42.59 13.70
N ASP A 651 -28.85 -42.01 14.36
CA ASP A 651 -30.21 -41.82 13.82
C ASP A 651 -30.88 -43.10 13.27
N GLY A 652 -30.44 -44.29 13.73
CA GLY A 652 -30.88 -45.60 13.24
C GLY A 652 -30.03 -46.21 12.12
N TYR A 653 -29.06 -45.46 11.59
CA TYR A 653 -28.15 -45.90 10.52
C TYR A 653 -26.80 -46.36 11.08
N GLY A 654 -26.32 -47.53 10.66
CA GLY A 654 -25.02 -48.06 11.09
C GLY A 654 -23.86 -47.40 10.34
N VAL A 655 -22.76 -47.09 11.04
CA VAL A 655 -21.50 -46.63 10.44
C VAL A 655 -20.36 -47.60 10.75
N ASN A 656 -19.54 -47.89 9.74
CA ASN A 656 -18.45 -48.86 9.83
C ASN A 656 -17.19 -48.27 10.51
N ALA A 657 -16.08 -49.01 10.49
CA ALA A 657 -14.81 -48.59 11.11
C ALA A 657 -14.16 -47.35 10.44
N ASN A 658 -14.53 -47.04 9.19
CA ASN A 658 -14.12 -45.83 8.47
C ASN A 658 -15.12 -44.67 8.66
N GLY A 659 -16.18 -44.88 9.46
CA GLY A 659 -17.28 -43.93 9.66
C GLY A 659 -18.24 -43.80 8.48
N GLU A 660 -18.16 -44.71 7.51
CA GLU A 660 -19.01 -44.74 6.33
C GLU A 660 -20.36 -45.38 6.71
N TRP A 661 -21.46 -44.75 6.31
CA TRP A 661 -22.79 -45.35 6.40
C TRP A 661 -22.85 -46.69 5.66
N VAL A 662 -23.34 -47.71 6.35
CA VAL A 662 -23.67 -49.03 5.82
C VAL A 662 -25.15 -49.34 6.08
N ASN A 663 -25.76 -50.03 5.13
CA ASN A 663 -27.20 -50.31 5.09
C ASN A 663 -27.49 -51.78 5.42
#